data_AF-A0A366HIB4-F1
#
_entry.id   AF-A0A366HIB4-F1
#
_cell.length_a   1.000
_cell.length_b   1.000
_cell.length_c   1.000
_cell.angle_alpha   90.00
_cell.angle_beta   90.00
_cell.angle_gamma   90.00
#
_symmetry.space_group_name_H-M   'P 1'
#
loop_
_entity.id
_entity.type
_entity.pdbx_description
1 polymer ?
#
loop_
_entity_poly.entity_id
_entity_poly.type
_entity_poly.pdbx_seq_one_letter_code
_entity_poly.pdbx_strand_id
1 'polypeptide(L)'
;MKVHASLLSLLMLATPLAAQTQTPPDSTALSAEARECFEWFGTLGYPDVSEGMWAEVWNGNWMQVSNAKPYAITQQTLVLSHGEMDFTFVGRYLMPETLEFDRSEERPVSRKGFEERSFSEHAQKTLEALRSPEPKAWPHRSYDSRVGPVTQVFYLAYIAWRRGDAATAQALFDEAKKLRKRPMREPDSPMHEDMKLSLERELGLTAYWRAIELIGGGPMGHDDDDSLMPRAQLLAEFQKIVRLYPRFEHIDQAQGTVRILARMVIEDVKHPKRTAEQIAALPVDDQVREYIFLLRNQHGRQWSQPGRCDIFNDWGTQKGDSPAHQLVRIGYPAVPQLIEAMTDDRLCRSVQYGRDFYFSHRALTVGDCAWAVLNRIAGKYFVPTREAYAKGEGEKPAVVQAVVRAWWEEFQAKGEKATLVDGISSGKEYPGTMATTLKERYPDALTAAVLAGAERVQEANLKPAYVELLGEIPTADATAILLKWAETEQALPLRLACLRQLWNRNHPDVLKVAKAMWQATRKDAVGYHADDAHYITKFLVETGQSDAVKLVTQSWDELSSDNKFAFCSSVWEAWRNGNSPHPSSSLKGATLEPAARSEIVRTLEKAIETNTETANVGGGFSDYSYVNPRVCDVALWALHKLEPDTYKFSPKADRKRRDEERFSAINISRLANGLPELKAPDYPTAILEPKDAMRLTLVRVDARGVTTAGDFEKLLKSLEGSELTTELLPRILLQFAKEEVPGVRGIEIELVRNSDLTGVTLDVTYLPGTYPRKESWSYAHSGELDGTQVPSSGGSCAPDMISNAEQWRSLENMLKPVMSAEPRSHFILRAHLKAGR
;
A
#
# COMPACT_ATOMS: atom_id res chain seq x y z
N MET A 1 32.72 20.19 -28.34
CA MET A 1 32.16 20.82 -29.56
C MET A 1 31.39 19.79 -30.36
N LYS A 2 30.08 19.63 -30.09
CA LYS A 2 29.05 18.98 -30.92
C LYS A 2 27.74 18.93 -30.10
N VAL A 3 27.20 20.09 -29.78
CA VAL A 3 25.85 20.27 -29.23
C VAL A 3 25.43 21.65 -29.70
N HIS A 4 24.60 21.77 -30.74
CA HIS A 4 23.80 22.95 -31.11
C HIS A 4 23.02 22.59 -32.39
N ALA A 5 22.00 21.72 -32.28
CA ALA A 5 21.01 21.47 -33.34
C ALA A 5 19.74 20.76 -32.84
N SER A 6 19.16 21.15 -31.70
CA SER A 6 17.83 20.61 -31.28
C SER A 6 16.93 21.61 -30.53
N LEU A 7 17.23 22.92 -30.54
CA LEU A 7 16.50 23.91 -29.73
C LEU A 7 15.63 24.89 -30.54
N LEU A 8 15.33 24.59 -31.81
CA LEU A 8 14.50 25.45 -32.67
C LEU A 8 13.13 24.89 -33.05
N SER A 9 12.68 23.76 -32.48
CA SER A 9 11.42 23.11 -32.90
C SER A 9 10.19 23.36 -32.00
N LEU A 10 10.27 24.19 -30.95
CA LEU A 10 9.16 24.35 -29.99
C LEU A 10 8.67 25.80 -29.75
N LEU A 11 8.76 26.64 -30.78
CA LEU A 11 8.08 27.94 -30.82
C LEU A 11 7.40 28.12 -32.19
N MET A 12 6.57 27.15 -32.56
CA MET A 12 5.45 27.41 -33.47
C MET A 12 4.47 28.29 -32.68
N LEU A 13 4.62 29.61 -32.82
CA LEU A 13 3.47 30.50 -32.69
C LEU A 13 2.43 29.95 -33.66
N ALA A 14 1.42 29.27 -33.14
CA ALA A 14 0.24 28.92 -33.88
C ALA A 14 -0.39 30.25 -34.35
N THR A 15 -0.04 30.68 -35.56
CA THR A 15 -0.95 31.48 -36.36
C THR A 15 -2.25 30.68 -36.38
N PRO A 16 -3.39 31.24 -35.96
CA PRO A 16 -4.66 30.54 -36.10
C PRO A 16 -4.87 30.37 -37.61
N LEU A 17 -4.52 29.21 -38.16
CA LEU A 17 -5.18 28.74 -39.37
C LEU A 17 -6.65 28.75 -38.98
N ALA A 18 -7.43 29.61 -39.63
CA ALA A 18 -8.88 29.56 -39.54
C ALA A 18 -9.26 28.12 -39.93
N ALA A 19 -9.53 27.28 -38.93
CA ALA A 19 -10.06 25.96 -39.14
C ALA A 19 -11.31 26.17 -39.98
N GLN A 20 -11.34 25.60 -41.18
CA GLN A 20 -12.57 25.47 -41.93
C GLN A 20 -13.50 24.66 -41.05
N THR A 21 -14.43 25.34 -40.38
CA THR A 21 -15.50 24.73 -39.62
C THR A 21 -16.31 23.91 -40.60
N GLN A 22 -16.03 22.60 -40.67
CA GLN A 22 -16.94 21.67 -41.32
C GLN A 22 -18.32 21.89 -40.70
N THR A 23 -19.32 22.11 -41.56
CA THR A 23 -20.69 22.36 -41.15
C THR A 23 -21.13 21.21 -40.24
N PRO A 24 -21.61 21.49 -39.01
CA PRO A 24 -21.93 20.44 -38.06
C PRO A 24 -23.01 19.50 -38.64
N PRO A 25 -22.90 18.19 -38.40
CA PRO A 25 -23.87 17.19 -38.85
C PRO A 25 -25.26 17.47 -38.29
N ASP A 26 -26.27 16.93 -38.97
CA ASP A 26 -27.70 17.22 -38.83
C ASP A 26 -28.12 17.56 -37.38
N SER A 27 -28.26 18.86 -37.12
CA SER A 27 -28.25 19.40 -35.74
C SER A 27 -29.49 19.06 -34.91
N THR A 28 -30.52 18.48 -35.52
CA THR A 28 -31.85 18.28 -34.90
C THR A 28 -31.85 17.21 -33.80
N ALA A 29 -30.86 16.32 -33.76
CA ALA A 29 -30.79 15.22 -32.78
C ALA A 29 -30.19 15.60 -31.41
N LEU A 30 -29.53 16.76 -31.28
CA LEU A 30 -28.94 17.22 -30.02
C LEU A 30 -29.85 18.18 -29.26
N SER A 31 -29.92 18.01 -27.94
CA SER A 31 -30.49 19.00 -27.04
C SER A 31 -29.66 20.29 -27.04
N ALA A 32 -30.31 21.43 -26.75
CA ALA A 32 -29.63 22.73 -26.70
C ALA A 32 -28.50 22.76 -25.65
N GLU A 33 -28.73 22.13 -24.49
CA GLU A 33 -27.73 22.01 -23.41
C GLU A 33 -26.53 21.16 -23.84
N ALA A 34 -26.75 20.04 -24.53
CA ALA A 34 -25.66 19.20 -25.05
C ALA A 34 -24.79 19.98 -26.04
N ARG A 35 -25.43 20.68 -26.99
CA ARG A 35 -24.73 21.53 -27.96
C ARG A 35 -23.91 22.61 -27.26
N GLU A 36 -24.50 23.33 -26.29
CA GLU A 36 -23.79 24.36 -25.53
C GLU A 36 -22.56 23.78 -24.81
N CYS A 37 -22.71 22.62 -24.14
CA CYS A 37 -21.62 21.98 -23.42
C CYS A 37 -20.51 21.52 -24.38
N PHE A 38 -20.86 20.93 -25.53
CA PHE A 38 -19.87 20.48 -26.51
C PHE A 38 -19.12 21.64 -27.17
N GLU A 39 -19.83 22.70 -27.54
CA GLU A 39 -19.22 23.92 -28.10
C GLU A 39 -18.29 24.58 -27.07
N TRP A 40 -18.75 24.74 -25.82
CA TRP A 40 -17.92 25.23 -24.73
C TRP A 40 -16.67 24.37 -24.51
N PHE A 41 -16.82 23.04 -24.45
CA PHE A 41 -15.69 22.13 -24.27
C PHE A 41 -14.65 22.26 -25.39
N GLY A 42 -15.11 22.44 -26.64
CA GLY A 42 -14.23 22.69 -27.79
C GLY A 42 -13.38 23.95 -27.66
N THR A 43 -13.77 24.92 -26.83
CA THR A 43 -12.98 26.15 -26.57
C THR A 43 -11.87 25.98 -25.53
N LEU A 44 -11.84 24.86 -24.80
CA LEU A 44 -10.90 24.66 -23.68
C LEU A 44 -9.47 24.32 -24.14
N GLY A 45 -9.29 24.08 -25.44
CA GLY A 45 -8.00 23.75 -26.05
C GLY A 45 -7.53 22.32 -25.73
N TYR A 46 -8.47 21.40 -25.55
CA TYR A 46 -8.19 19.96 -25.63
C TYR A 46 -7.93 19.55 -27.09
N PRO A 47 -7.28 18.41 -27.33
CA PRO A 47 -6.96 17.96 -28.68
C PRO A 47 -8.21 17.77 -29.52
N ASP A 48 -8.10 18.00 -30.84
CA ASP A 48 -9.17 17.62 -31.74
C ASP A 48 -9.27 16.09 -31.83
N VAL A 49 -10.49 15.59 -31.71
CA VAL A 49 -10.81 14.17 -31.63
C VAL A 49 -11.50 13.64 -32.88
N SER A 50 -11.81 14.52 -33.85
CA SER A 50 -12.54 14.14 -35.07
C SER A 50 -11.80 13.10 -35.90
N GLU A 51 -10.47 13.21 -35.99
CA GLU A 51 -9.63 12.33 -36.82
C GLU A 51 -8.84 11.29 -36.00
N GLY A 52 -8.89 11.37 -34.67
CA GLY A 52 -8.16 10.44 -33.81
C GLY A 52 -8.68 9.01 -33.95
N MET A 53 -7.79 8.02 -33.92
CA MET A 53 -8.14 6.60 -33.95
C MET A 53 -8.46 6.11 -32.53
N TRP A 54 -9.59 5.44 -32.35
CA TRP A 54 -9.90 4.84 -31.04
C TRP A 54 -9.11 3.55 -30.88
N ALA A 55 -8.38 3.41 -29.79
CA ALA A 55 -7.47 2.29 -29.59
C ALA A 55 -7.36 1.91 -28.12
N GLU A 56 -6.95 0.68 -27.88
CA GLU A 56 -6.42 0.24 -26.60
C GLU A 56 -4.92 0.56 -26.55
N VAL A 57 -4.51 1.39 -25.60
CA VAL A 57 -3.14 1.89 -25.45
C VAL A 57 -2.46 1.21 -24.26
N TRP A 58 -1.27 0.66 -24.51
CA TRP A 58 -0.31 0.24 -23.49
C TRP A 58 0.70 1.38 -23.31
N ASN A 59 0.78 1.94 -22.10
CA ASN A 59 1.68 3.07 -21.79
C ASN A 59 2.96 2.63 -21.05
N GLY A 60 3.22 1.31 -20.98
CA GLY A 60 4.33 0.72 -20.24
C GLY A 60 4.09 0.51 -18.74
N ASN A 61 2.96 0.99 -18.20
CA ASN A 61 2.60 0.70 -16.82
C ASN A 61 2.09 -0.74 -16.68
N TRP A 62 2.45 -1.38 -15.58
CA TRP A 62 2.01 -2.72 -15.22
C TRP A 62 1.70 -2.79 -13.74
N MET A 63 0.89 -3.77 -13.37
CA MET A 63 0.59 -4.07 -11.98
C MET A 63 0.90 -5.53 -11.71
N GLN A 64 1.49 -5.80 -10.55
CA GLN A 64 1.58 -7.13 -9.99
C GLN A 64 0.88 -7.11 -8.65
N VAL A 65 -0.16 -7.92 -8.52
CA VAL A 65 -0.89 -8.09 -7.26
C VAL A 65 -0.39 -9.37 -6.63
N SER A 66 0.35 -9.26 -5.51
CA SER A 66 0.93 -10.42 -4.83
C SER A 66 1.82 -11.24 -5.79
N ASN A 67 1.68 -12.56 -5.81
CA ASN A 67 2.43 -13.46 -6.70
C ASN A 67 1.80 -13.65 -8.10
N ALA A 68 0.73 -12.93 -8.43
CA ALA A 68 0.15 -13.04 -9.78
C ALA A 68 1.17 -12.63 -10.84
N LYS A 69 1.03 -13.19 -12.05
CA LYS A 69 1.79 -12.72 -13.20
C LYS A 69 1.51 -11.23 -13.36
N PRO A 70 2.55 -10.38 -13.51
CA PRO A 70 2.33 -8.99 -13.84
C PRO A 70 1.43 -8.87 -15.07
N TYR A 71 0.54 -7.91 -15.08
CA TYR A 71 -0.30 -7.61 -16.23
C TYR A 71 -0.14 -6.14 -16.60
N ALA A 72 -0.19 -5.86 -17.91
CA ALA A 72 -0.12 -4.50 -18.40
C ALA A 72 -1.41 -3.74 -18.05
N ILE A 73 -1.27 -2.49 -17.63
CA ILE A 73 -2.39 -1.59 -17.47
C ILE A 73 -2.64 -0.95 -18.84
N THR A 74 -3.79 -1.25 -19.44
CA THR A 74 -4.21 -0.64 -20.71
C THR A 74 -5.25 0.45 -20.47
N GLN A 75 -5.34 1.37 -21.43
CA GLN A 75 -6.33 2.44 -21.45
C GLN A 75 -6.98 2.51 -22.83
N GLN A 76 -8.32 2.53 -22.91
CA GLN A 76 -9.01 2.76 -24.18
C GLN A 76 -9.22 4.26 -24.40
N THR A 77 -8.56 4.81 -25.43
CA THR A 77 -8.48 6.25 -25.69
C THR A 77 -8.18 6.54 -27.16
N LEU A 78 -8.06 7.82 -27.53
CA LEU A 78 -7.75 8.24 -28.89
C LEU A 78 -6.24 8.35 -29.13
N VAL A 79 -5.75 7.66 -30.14
CA VAL A 79 -4.44 7.91 -30.77
C VAL A 79 -4.63 9.06 -31.75
N LEU A 80 -4.00 10.19 -31.44
CA LEU A 80 -4.09 11.45 -32.20
C LEU A 80 -3.15 11.44 -33.43
N SER A 81 -2.00 10.80 -33.29
CA SER A 81 -1.03 10.60 -34.37
C SER A 81 -0.10 9.44 -34.05
N HIS A 82 0.52 8.84 -35.06
CA HIS A 82 1.60 7.86 -34.85
C HIS A 82 2.62 7.91 -35.98
N GLY A 83 3.90 7.80 -35.63
CA GLY A 83 5.03 7.66 -36.54
C GLY A 83 5.57 6.22 -36.55
N GLU A 84 6.80 6.05 -37.05
CA GLU A 84 7.49 4.76 -37.00
C GLU A 84 8.01 4.41 -35.59
N MET A 85 8.42 5.45 -34.85
CA MET A 85 9.12 5.32 -33.56
C MET A 85 8.28 5.73 -32.36
N ASP A 86 7.26 6.55 -32.56
CA ASP A 86 6.43 7.09 -31.49
C ASP A 86 4.94 7.15 -31.87
N PHE A 87 4.12 7.42 -30.87
CA PHE A 87 2.71 7.73 -31.07
C PHE A 87 2.24 8.71 -30.01
N THR A 88 1.28 9.56 -30.39
CA THR A 88 0.64 10.52 -29.50
C THR A 88 -0.81 10.11 -29.29
N PHE A 89 -1.25 10.09 -28.03
CA PHE A 89 -2.61 9.71 -27.66
C PHE A 89 -3.16 10.65 -26.59
N VAL A 90 -4.46 10.63 -26.36
CA VAL A 90 -5.10 11.35 -25.25
C VAL A 90 -4.85 10.57 -23.96
N GLY A 91 -3.85 11.02 -23.20
CA GLY A 91 -3.42 10.39 -21.96
C GLY A 91 -4.15 10.91 -20.74
N ARG A 92 -3.39 11.16 -19.66
CA ARG A 92 -3.94 11.68 -18.41
C ARG A 92 -4.45 13.09 -18.59
N TYR A 93 -5.42 13.47 -17.77
CA TYR A 93 -6.02 14.82 -17.79
C TYR A 93 -6.64 15.23 -19.13
N LEU A 94 -6.93 14.27 -20.02
CA LEU A 94 -7.37 14.51 -21.40
C LEU A 94 -6.37 15.29 -22.26
N MET A 95 -5.08 15.25 -21.93
CA MET A 95 -4.01 15.93 -22.65
C MET A 95 -3.24 14.97 -23.56
N PRO A 96 -2.60 15.46 -24.65
CA PRO A 96 -1.71 14.63 -25.45
C PRO A 96 -0.54 14.10 -24.62
N GLU A 97 -0.27 12.81 -24.73
CA GLU A 97 0.96 12.16 -24.27
C GLU A 97 1.60 11.46 -25.47
N THR A 98 2.92 11.62 -25.63
CA THR A 98 3.70 10.97 -26.68
C THR A 98 4.59 9.91 -26.06
N LEU A 99 4.57 8.71 -26.60
CA LEU A 99 5.41 7.60 -26.17
C LEU A 99 6.16 7.02 -27.36
N GLU A 100 7.42 6.66 -27.12
CA GLU A 100 8.18 5.81 -28.03
C GLU A 100 7.65 4.38 -27.95
N PHE A 101 7.50 3.73 -29.12
CA PHE A 101 7.12 2.33 -29.19
C PHE A 101 8.17 1.46 -28.52
N ASP A 102 7.72 0.59 -27.61
CA ASP A 102 8.54 -0.49 -27.09
C ASP A 102 8.13 -1.77 -27.80
N ARG A 103 8.95 -2.15 -28.79
CA ARG A 103 8.78 -3.38 -29.58
C ARG A 103 9.51 -4.57 -28.96
N SER A 104 10.09 -4.44 -27.77
CA SER A 104 10.78 -5.56 -27.14
C SER A 104 9.77 -6.65 -26.75
N GLU A 105 9.86 -7.81 -27.40
CA GLU A 105 9.11 -9.00 -27.01
C GLU A 105 9.56 -9.51 -25.62
N GLU A 106 10.70 -9.02 -25.12
CA GLU A 106 11.28 -9.38 -23.83
C GLU A 106 10.46 -8.85 -22.64
N ARG A 107 9.65 -7.80 -22.81
CA ARG A 107 8.88 -7.18 -21.71
C ARG A 107 7.41 -6.94 -22.09
N PRO A 108 6.62 -8.00 -22.34
CA PRO A 108 5.24 -7.87 -22.82
C PRO A 108 4.34 -7.08 -21.85
N VAL A 109 4.62 -7.11 -20.55
CA VAL A 109 3.87 -6.37 -19.53
C VAL A 109 4.19 -4.87 -19.50
N SER A 110 5.38 -4.48 -19.97
CA SER A 110 5.83 -3.08 -20.05
C SER A 110 5.74 -2.52 -21.47
N ARG A 111 5.01 -3.20 -22.36
CA ARG A 111 4.78 -2.77 -23.75
C ARG A 111 4.33 -1.31 -23.81
N LYS A 112 4.88 -0.56 -24.76
CA LYS A 112 4.40 0.76 -25.18
C LYS A 112 3.92 0.67 -26.62
N GLY A 113 2.63 0.87 -26.84
CA GLY A 113 2.01 0.76 -28.15
C GLY A 113 0.50 0.81 -28.07
N PHE A 114 -0.19 0.49 -29.17
CA PHE A 114 -1.65 0.48 -29.21
C PHE A 114 -2.21 -0.57 -30.18
N GLU A 115 -3.51 -0.84 -30.08
CA GLU A 115 -4.28 -1.70 -30.97
C GLU A 115 -5.61 -1.01 -31.27
N GLU A 116 -5.94 -0.85 -32.54
CA GLU A 116 -7.18 -0.20 -32.97
C GLU A 116 -8.42 -0.95 -32.44
N ARG A 117 -9.40 -0.19 -31.97
CA ARG A 117 -10.67 -0.69 -31.44
C ARG A 117 -11.83 0.11 -32.03
N SER A 118 -13.01 -0.50 -32.11
CA SER A 118 -14.22 0.20 -32.54
C SER A 118 -14.73 1.15 -31.45
N PHE A 119 -14.74 2.45 -31.73
CA PHE A 119 -15.34 3.46 -30.84
C PHE A 119 -16.84 3.25 -30.69
N SER A 120 -17.56 2.95 -31.78
CA SER A 120 -19.01 2.78 -31.75
C SER A 120 -19.41 1.60 -30.87
N GLU A 121 -18.67 0.49 -30.92
CA GLU A 121 -18.85 -0.64 -30.01
C GLU A 121 -18.57 -0.28 -28.56
N HIS A 122 -17.49 0.48 -28.29
CA HIS A 122 -17.18 0.94 -26.93
C HIS A 122 -18.25 1.87 -26.37
N ALA A 123 -18.71 2.84 -27.16
CA ALA A 123 -19.77 3.78 -26.80
C ALA A 123 -21.09 3.04 -26.50
N GLN A 124 -21.45 2.05 -27.32
CA GLN A 124 -22.67 1.27 -27.13
C GLN A 124 -22.59 0.40 -25.86
N LYS A 125 -21.46 -0.32 -25.64
CA LYS A 125 -21.22 -1.08 -24.39
C LYS A 125 -21.26 -0.19 -23.16
N THR A 126 -20.76 1.04 -23.26
CA THR A 126 -20.81 2.03 -22.17
C THR A 126 -22.26 2.43 -21.87
N LEU A 127 -23.07 2.70 -22.89
CA LEU A 127 -24.50 2.98 -22.73
C LEU A 127 -25.26 1.80 -22.10
N GLU A 128 -24.99 0.58 -22.55
CA GLU A 128 -25.59 -0.63 -21.97
C GLU A 128 -25.22 -0.81 -20.49
N ALA A 129 -23.96 -0.55 -20.14
CA ALA A 129 -23.50 -0.62 -18.76
C ALA A 129 -24.17 0.45 -17.87
N LEU A 130 -24.25 1.71 -18.34
CA LEU A 130 -24.86 2.82 -17.61
C LEU A 130 -26.37 2.67 -17.42
N ARG A 131 -27.05 1.99 -18.36
CA ARG A 131 -28.50 1.72 -18.30
C ARG A 131 -28.85 0.43 -17.58
N SER A 132 -27.86 -0.38 -17.22
CA SER A 132 -28.10 -1.64 -16.53
C SER A 132 -28.57 -1.37 -15.09
N PRO A 133 -29.66 -2.01 -14.61
CA PRO A 133 -30.13 -1.86 -13.23
C PRO A 133 -29.17 -2.49 -12.22
N GLU A 134 -28.38 -3.47 -12.67
CA GLU A 134 -27.29 -4.01 -11.89
C GLU A 134 -26.07 -3.11 -12.08
N PRO A 135 -25.38 -2.68 -11.01
CA PRO A 135 -24.11 -1.98 -11.12
C PRO A 135 -23.08 -2.96 -11.68
N LYS A 136 -23.08 -3.15 -13.00
CA LYS A 136 -22.00 -3.82 -13.70
C LYS A 136 -20.74 -3.02 -13.39
N ALA A 137 -19.66 -3.74 -13.07
CA ALA A 137 -18.36 -3.11 -12.93
C ALA A 137 -18.15 -2.22 -14.14
N TRP A 138 -17.99 -0.91 -13.89
CA TRP A 138 -17.83 0.08 -14.95
C TRP A 138 -16.77 -0.46 -15.91
N PRO A 139 -17.08 -0.69 -17.20
CA PRO A 139 -16.15 -1.33 -18.13
C PRO A 139 -14.91 -0.45 -18.16
N HIS A 140 -13.84 -0.91 -17.49
CA HIS A 140 -12.51 -0.32 -17.32
C HIS A 140 -12.47 1.22 -17.32
N ARG A 141 -12.09 1.86 -16.21
CA ARG A 141 -11.83 3.32 -16.16
C ARG A 141 -10.96 3.70 -17.37
N SER A 142 -11.59 4.25 -18.41
CA SER A 142 -10.98 4.49 -19.73
C SER A 142 -10.05 5.70 -19.70
N TYR A 143 -10.07 6.44 -18.60
CA TYR A 143 -9.19 7.55 -18.30
C TYR A 143 -8.71 7.45 -16.86
N ASP A 144 -7.60 8.14 -16.58
CA ASP A 144 -7.06 8.33 -15.23
C ASP A 144 -8.20 8.59 -14.22
N SER A 145 -8.12 7.95 -13.05
CA SER A 145 -9.00 8.18 -11.90
C SER A 145 -9.18 9.65 -11.51
N ARG A 146 -8.30 10.53 -11.99
CA ARG A 146 -8.32 11.98 -11.79
C ARG A 146 -9.33 12.73 -12.68
N VAL A 147 -9.92 12.08 -13.68
CA VAL A 147 -11.06 12.60 -14.44
C VAL A 147 -12.34 12.03 -13.84
N GLY A 148 -13.27 12.89 -13.43
CA GLY A 148 -14.51 12.46 -12.79
C GLY A 148 -15.42 11.64 -13.74
N PRO A 149 -16.29 10.78 -13.17
CA PRO A 149 -17.16 9.89 -13.95
C PRO A 149 -18.08 10.64 -14.92
N VAL A 150 -18.58 11.83 -14.54
CA VAL A 150 -19.42 12.67 -15.40
C VAL A 150 -18.63 13.13 -16.62
N THR A 151 -17.42 13.65 -16.39
CA THR A 151 -16.52 14.11 -17.44
C THR A 151 -16.09 12.98 -18.38
N GLN A 152 -15.83 11.77 -17.88
CA GLN A 152 -15.45 10.63 -18.73
C GLN A 152 -16.55 10.28 -19.73
N VAL A 153 -17.81 10.14 -19.28
CA VAL A 153 -18.94 9.82 -20.17
C VAL A 153 -19.26 10.99 -21.09
N PHE A 154 -19.20 12.23 -20.59
CA PHE A 154 -19.33 13.43 -21.43
C PHE A 154 -18.28 13.49 -22.54
N TYR A 155 -17.03 13.13 -22.25
CA TYR A 155 -15.97 13.13 -23.24
C TYR A 155 -16.22 12.11 -24.36
N LEU A 156 -16.75 10.93 -24.04
CA LEU A 156 -17.22 9.97 -25.06
C LEU A 156 -18.36 10.57 -25.90
N ALA A 157 -19.30 11.28 -25.27
CA ALA A 157 -20.38 11.97 -25.97
C ALA A 157 -19.84 13.03 -26.94
N TYR A 158 -18.83 13.80 -26.50
CA TYR A 158 -18.14 14.79 -27.33
C TYR A 158 -17.42 14.15 -28.53
N ILE A 159 -16.74 13.01 -28.34
CA ILE A 159 -16.10 12.27 -29.45
C ILE A 159 -17.15 11.82 -30.48
N ALA A 160 -18.29 11.26 -30.03
CA ALA A 160 -19.38 10.84 -30.92
C ALA A 160 -19.92 12.02 -31.73
N TRP A 161 -20.10 13.19 -31.09
CA TRP A 161 -20.55 14.40 -31.77
C TRP A 161 -19.55 14.88 -32.83
N ARG A 162 -18.25 14.92 -32.50
CA ARG A 162 -17.17 15.32 -33.42
C ARG A 162 -17.01 14.37 -34.61
N ARG A 163 -17.47 13.12 -34.49
CA ARG A 163 -17.52 12.12 -35.58
C ARG A 163 -18.86 12.08 -36.32
N GLY A 164 -19.79 12.96 -35.96
CA GLY A 164 -21.10 13.10 -36.58
C GLY A 164 -22.15 12.07 -36.20
N ASP A 165 -21.93 11.30 -35.13
CA ASP A 165 -22.94 10.43 -34.53
C ASP A 165 -23.71 11.19 -33.44
N ALA A 166 -24.60 12.08 -33.87
CA ALA A 166 -25.38 12.93 -32.97
C ALA A 166 -26.31 12.14 -32.04
N ALA A 167 -26.82 10.99 -32.48
CA ALA A 167 -27.71 10.14 -31.69
C ALA A 167 -26.97 9.49 -30.51
N THR A 168 -25.81 8.88 -30.77
CA THR A 168 -24.95 8.31 -29.71
C THR A 168 -24.42 9.40 -28.78
N ALA A 169 -24.06 10.57 -29.32
CA ALA A 169 -23.63 11.72 -28.52
C ALA A 169 -24.72 12.17 -27.53
N GLN A 170 -25.97 12.34 -28.00
CA GLN A 170 -27.08 12.71 -27.13
C GLN A 170 -27.33 11.65 -26.04
N ALA A 171 -27.34 10.37 -26.42
CA ALA A 171 -27.55 9.28 -25.49
C ALA A 171 -26.49 9.24 -24.37
N LEU A 172 -25.21 9.39 -24.70
CA LEU A 172 -24.12 9.42 -23.72
C LEU A 172 -24.19 10.68 -22.84
N PHE A 173 -24.53 11.83 -23.42
CA PHE A 173 -24.72 13.08 -22.67
C PHE A 173 -25.83 12.94 -21.62
N ASP A 174 -26.95 12.32 -21.98
CA ASP A 174 -28.06 12.09 -21.06
C ASP A 174 -27.68 11.14 -19.91
N GLU A 175 -26.88 10.10 -20.17
CA GLU A 175 -26.35 9.25 -19.09
C GLU A 175 -25.33 9.99 -18.22
N ALA A 176 -24.44 10.81 -18.81
CA ALA A 176 -23.49 11.63 -18.05
C ALA A 176 -24.20 12.56 -17.06
N LYS A 177 -25.34 13.14 -17.46
CA LYS A 177 -26.17 13.98 -16.57
C LYS A 177 -26.73 13.23 -15.37
N LYS A 178 -27.02 11.93 -15.49
CA LYS A 178 -27.51 11.08 -14.38
C LYS A 178 -26.40 10.74 -13.38
N LEU A 179 -25.14 10.75 -13.82
CA LEU A 179 -23.98 10.47 -12.98
C LEU A 179 -23.59 11.62 -12.06
N ARG A 180 -24.20 12.80 -12.22
CA ARG A 180 -23.95 13.96 -11.35
C ARG A 180 -24.27 13.59 -9.90
N LYS A 181 -23.22 13.44 -9.10
CA LYS A 181 -23.36 13.18 -7.66
C LYS A 181 -23.66 14.48 -6.93
N ARG A 182 -24.46 14.40 -5.86
CA ARG A 182 -24.42 15.44 -4.84
C ARG A 182 -23.04 15.43 -4.20
N PRO A 183 -22.47 16.60 -3.84
CA PRO A 183 -21.24 16.63 -3.05
C PRO A 183 -21.44 15.76 -1.81
N MET A 184 -20.57 14.77 -1.60
CA MET A 184 -20.71 13.80 -0.50
C MET A 184 -20.71 14.49 0.88
N ARG A 185 -20.14 15.69 0.98
CA ARG A 185 -20.08 16.53 2.18
C ARG A 185 -21.28 17.47 2.38
N GLU A 186 -22.13 17.62 1.38
CA GLU A 186 -23.30 18.51 1.42
C GLU A 186 -24.49 17.82 0.76
N PRO A 187 -25.09 16.81 1.42
CA PRO A 187 -26.23 16.07 0.86
C PRO A 187 -27.44 16.96 0.59
N ASP A 188 -27.52 18.11 1.25
CA ASP A 188 -28.60 19.11 1.10
C ASP A 188 -28.30 20.19 0.05
N SER A 189 -27.07 20.23 -0.50
CA SER A 189 -26.78 21.16 -1.58
C SER A 189 -27.61 20.78 -2.81
N PRO A 190 -28.29 21.75 -3.46
CA PRO A 190 -29.06 21.49 -4.65
C PRO A 190 -28.16 20.82 -5.69
N MET A 191 -28.66 19.75 -6.30
CA MET A 191 -28.00 19.08 -7.41
C MET A 191 -27.63 20.19 -8.42
N HIS A 192 -26.36 20.30 -8.82
CA HIS A 192 -25.94 21.37 -9.73
C HIS A 192 -26.90 21.45 -10.91
N GLU A 193 -27.62 22.57 -11.03
CA GLU A 193 -28.78 22.65 -11.91
C GLU A 193 -28.39 22.52 -13.40
N ASP A 194 -27.12 22.81 -13.73
CA ASP A 194 -26.58 22.83 -15.10
C ASP A 194 -25.38 21.86 -15.27
N MET A 195 -25.38 21.10 -16.37
CA MET A 195 -24.31 20.17 -16.76
C MET A 195 -22.98 20.89 -16.97
N LYS A 196 -22.99 22.07 -17.61
CA LYS A 196 -21.76 22.85 -17.88
C LYS A 196 -21.05 23.23 -16.59
N LEU A 197 -21.78 23.64 -15.55
CA LEU A 197 -21.21 23.92 -14.24
C LEU A 197 -20.55 22.69 -13.59
N SER A 198 -21.17 21.51 -13.73
CA SER A 198 -20.56 20.26 -13.24
C SER A 198 -19.26 19.92 -13.97
N LEU A 199 -19.27 20.05 -15.30
CA LEU A 199 -18.07 19.83 -16.11
C LEU A 199 -16.96 20.83 -15.80
N GLU A 200 -17.32 22.12 -15.62
CA GLU A 200 -16.35 23.16 -15.27
C GLU A 200 -15.66 22.89 -13.93
N ARG A 201 -16.39 22.35 -12.95
CA ARG A 201 -15.82 21.96 -11.66
C ARG A 201 -14.88 20.76 -11.78
N GLU A 202 -15.32 19.67 -12.43
CA GLU A 202 -14.50 18.48 -12.59
C GLU A 202 -13.26 18.76 -13.46
N LEU A 203 -13.42 19.37 -14.64
CA LEU A 203 -12.31 19.72 -15.53
C LEU A 203 -11.38 20.78 -14.92
N GLY A 204 -11.93 21.76 -14.20
CA GLY A 204 -11.14 22.73 -13.47
C GLY A 204 -10.26 22.09 -12.39
N LEU A 205 -10.82 21.15 -11.63
CA LEU A 205 -10.05 20.35 -10.66
C LEU A 205 -8.99 19.49 -11.34
N THR A 206 -9.33 18.78 -12.41
CA THR A 206 -8.41 17.96 -13.21
C THR A 206 -7.25 18.82 -13.77
N ALA A 207 -7.54 20.00 -14.31
CA ALA A 207 -6.53 20.92 -14.84
C ALA A 207 -5.64 21.50 -13.73
N TYR A 208 -6.23 21.89 -12.60
CA TYR A 208 -5.51 22.39 -11.44
C TYR A 208 -4.59 21.33 -10.83
N TRP A 209 -5.07 20.09 -10.71
CA TRP A 209 -4.27 18.94 -10.27
C TRP A 209 -3.03 18.76 -11.13
N ARG A 210 -3.21 18.68 -12.45
CA ARG A 210 -2.10 18.59 -13.41
C ARG A 210 -1.11 19.75 -13.24
N ALA A 211 -1.60 20.98 -13.15
CA ALA A 211 -0.74 22.16 -13.00
C ALA A 211 0.09 22.13 -11.71
N ILE A 212 -0.48 21.63 -10.61
CA ILE A 212 0.26 21.43 -9.35
C ILE A 212 1.32 20.33 -9.50
N GLU A 213 1.01 19.18 -10.12
CA GLU A 213 2.02 18.14 -10.35
C GLU A 213 3.15 18.60 -11.25
N LEU A 214 2.86 19.41 -12.28
CA LEU A 214 3.87 20.00 -13.16
C LEU A 214 4.86 20.90 -12.42
N ILE A 215 4.51 21.42 -11.24
CA ILE A 215 5.46 22.15 -10.39
C ILE A 215 6.61 21.22 -9.97
N GLY A 216 6.32 19.96 -9.66
CA GLY A 216 7.28 18.95 -9.18
C GLY A 216 7.69 17.90 -10.21
N GLY A 217 7.59 18.19 -11.51
CA GLY A 217 8.05 17.29 -12.57
C GLY A 217 7.05 16.20 -12.97
N GLY A 218 5.80 16.28 -12.51
CA GLY A 218 4.71 15.43 -12.95
C GLY A 218 4.34 14.26 -12.01
N PRO A 219 3.27 13.51 -12.35
CA PRO A 219 2.55 12.57 -11.49
C PRO A 219 3.33 11.37 -10.91
N MET A 220 4.55 11.10 -11.38
CA MET A 220 5.31 9.92 -10.94
C MET A 220 6.79 10.19 -10.72
N GLY A 221 7.25 11.46 -10.79
CA GLY A 221 8.66 11.80 -10.61
C GLY A 221 9.58 10.81 -11.34
N HIS A 222 9.53 10.76 -12.66
CA HIS A 222 10.56 9.98 -13.36
C HIS A 222 11.95 10.53 -12.97
N ASP A 223 12.95 9.66 -12.92
CA ASP A 223 14.30 9.97 -12.40
C ASP A 223 15.06 11.01 -13.25
N ASP A 224 14.49 11.40 -14.39
CA ASP A 224 15.06 12.39 -15.28
C ASP A 224 14.67 13.82 -14.84
N ASP A 225 15.55 14.41 -14.03
CA ASP A 225 15.53 15.78 -13.52
C ASP A 225 15.44 16.86 -14.65
N ASP A 226 15.70 16.46 -15.90
CA ASP A 226 15.90 17.33 -17.06
C ASP A 226 14.62 18.00 -17.64
N SER A 227 13.44 17.85 -17.02
CA SER A 227 12.19 18.40 -17.60
C SER A 227 11.27 19.18 -16.65
N LEU A 228 11.79 19.78 -15.57
CA LEU A 228 10.97 20.70 -14.76
C LEU A 228 10.42 21.86 -15.62
N MET A 229 9.10 22.03 -15.62
CA MET A 229 8.44 23.07 -16.39
C MET A 229 8.91 24.47 -15.95
N PRO A 230 9.38 25.35 -16.86
CA PRO A 230 9.75 26.72 -16.52
C PRO A 230 8.61 27.48 -15.82
N ARG A 231 8.93 28.35 -14.84
CA ARG A 231 7.91 29.09 -14.07
C ARG A 231 7.00 29.96 -14.94
N ALA A 232 7.52 30.50 -16.04
CA ALA A 232 6.72 31.27 -17.00
C ALA A 232 5.66 30.40 -17.70
N GLN A 233 5.97 29.13 -17.99
CA GLN A 233 5.01 28.19 -18.55
C GLN A 233 3.99 27.76 -17.48
N LEU A 234 4.43 27.47 -16.25
CA LEU A 234 3.50 27.21 -15.14
C LEU A 234 2.54 28.38 -14.91
N LEU A 235 3.04 29.62 -14.94
CA LEU A 235 2.21 30.82 -14.83
C LEU A 235 1.12 30.84 -15.92
N ALA A 236 1.48 30.52 -17.16
CA ALA A 236 0.54 30.45 -18.27
C ALA A 236 -0.52 29.34 -18.06
N GLU A 237 -0.13 28.18 -17.54
CA GLU A 237 -1.07 27.10 -17.21
C GLU A 237 -2.08 27.52 -16.12
N PHE A 238 -1.62 28.14 -15.03
CA PHE A 238 -2.52 28.63 -13.98
C PHE A 238 -3.41 29.79 -14.46
N GLN A 239 -2.89 30.68 -15.30
CA GLN A 239 -3.70 31.73 -15.95
C GLN A 239 -4.77 31.14 -16.87
N LYS A 240 -4.44 30.08 -17.62
CA LYS A 240 -5.40 29.33 -18.44
C LYS A 240 -6.50 28.75 -17.56
N ILE A 241 -6.17 28.14 -16.41
CA ILE A 241 -7.15 27.58 -15.47
C ILE A 241 -8.10 28.67 -14.96
N VAL A 242 -7.56 29.78 -14.45
CA VAL A 242 -8.36 30.89 -13.91
C VAL A 242 -9.32 31.47 -14.97
N ARG A 243 -8.88 31.53 -16.23
CA ARG A 243 -9.70 32.04 -17.34
C ARG A 243 -10.79 31.07 -17.78
N LEU A 244 -10.45 29.79 -17.92
CA LEU A 244 -11.33 28.79 -18.55
C LEU A 244 -12.31 28.13 -17.57
N TYR A 245 -11.97 28.12 -16.27
CA TYR A 245 -12.78 27.51 -15.23
C TYR A 245 -13.02 28.49 -14.08
N PRO A 246 -13.75 29.60 -14.25
CA PRO A 246 -13.97 30.56 -13.15
C PRO A 246 -14.78 30.02 -11.95
N ARG A 247 -15.52 28.90 -12.10
CA ARG A 247 -16.46 28.37 -11.09
C ARG A 247 -16.04 27.06 -10.44
N PHE A 248 -14.80 26.60 -10.64
CA PHE A 248 -14.28 25.43 -9.91
C PHE A 248 -13.91 25.76 -8.45
N GLU A 249 -13.89 24.75 -7.60
CA GLU A 249 -13.82 24.90 -6.15
C GLU A 249 -12.49 25.48 -5.61
N HIS A 250 -11.40 25.42 -6.39
CA HIS A 250 -10.07 25.91 -6.00
C HIS A 250 -9.63 27.19 -6.75
N ILE A 251 -10.58 27.96 -7.29
CA ILE A 251 -10.28 29.18 -8.07
C ILE A 251 -9.42 30.20 -7.31
N ASP A 252 -9.71 30.44 -6.03
CA ASP A 252 -8.97 31.41 -5.21
C ASP A 252 -7.51 30.98 -5.01
N GLN A 253 -7.27 29.67 -4.87
CA GLN A 253 -5.93 29.10 -4.75
C GLN A 253 -5.17 29.25 -6.07
N ALA A 254 -5.80 28.95 -7.21
CA ALA A 254 -5.18 29.14 -8.52
C ALA A 254 -4.82 30.62 -8.78
N GLN A 255 -5.71 31.55 -8.42
CA GLN A 255 -5.41 32.99 -8.51
C GLN A 255 -4.25 33.39 -7.60
N GLY A 256 -4.18 32.84 -6.38
CA GLY A 256 -3.03 33.00 -5.48
C GLY A 256 -1.73 32.54 -6.13
N THR A 257 -1.74 31.35 -6.73
CA THR A 257 -0.59 30.78 -7.45
C THR A 257 -0.17 31.64 -8.64
N VAL A 258 -1.11 32.18 -9.42
CA VAL A 258 -0.80 33.14 -10.51
C VAL A 258 -0.04 34.35 -9.99
N ARG A 259 -0.50 34.96 -8.88
CA ARG A 259 0.17 36.12 -8.28
C ARG A 259 1.60 35.79 -7.83
N ILE A 260 1.78 34.65 -7.17
CA ILE A 260 3.09 34.20 -6.68
C ILE A 260 4.04 33.91 -7.85
N LEU A 261 3.60 33.14 -8.85
CA LEU A 261 4.43 32.79 -10.01
C LEU A 261 4.80 34.01 -10.85
N ALA A 262 3.88 34.96 -11.04
CA ALA A 262 4.16 36.21 -11.75
C ALA A 262 5.28 37.01 -11.05
N ARG A 263 5.20 37.12 -9.71
CA ARG A 263 6.27 37.75 -8.92
C ARG A 263 7.60 37.00 -9.08
N MET A 264 7.59 35.67 -8.97
CA MET A 264 8.80 34.86 -9.09
C MET A 264 9.45 34.92 -10.48
N VAL A 265 8.67 34.97 -11.57
CA VAL A 265 9.22 35.14 -12.93
C VAL A 265 9.98 36.46 -13.06
N ILE A 266 9.47 37.55 -12.48
CA ILE A 266 10.15 38.85 -12.48
C ILE A 266 11.45 38.77 -11.67
N GLU A 267 11.41 38.12 -10.50
CA GLU A 267 12.59 37.90 -9.66
C GLU A 267 13.67 37.08 -10.38
N ASP A 268 13.28 36.01 -11.08
CA ASP A 268 14.22 35.13 -11.79
C ASP A 268 14.97 35.86 -12.92
N VAL A 269 14.34 36.85 -13.55
CA VAL A 269 15.00 37.71 -14.56
C VAL A 269 15.98 38.69 -13.92
N LYS A 270 15.63 39.22 -12.73
CA LYS A 270 16.44 40.23 -12.03
C LYS A 270 17.60 39.63 -11.24
N HIS A 271 17.45 38.41 -10.75
CA HIS A 271 18.42 37.78 -9.85
C HIS A 271 19.63 37.26 -10.64
N PRO A 272 20.86 37.64 -10.27
CA PRO A 272 22.06 37.18 -10.98
C PRO A 272 22.22 35.65 -10.81
N LYS A 273 22.39 34.93 -11.93
CA LYS A 273 22.70 33.51 -11.88
C LYS A 273 24.13 33.32 -11.36
N ARG A 274 24.28 32.57 -10.27
CA ARG A 274 25.58 32.24 -9.66
C ARG A 274 25.85 30.73 -9.76
N THR A 275 27.09 30.36 -10.06
CA THR A 275 27.54 28.95 -9.97
C THR A 275 27.78 28.55 -8.52
N ALA A 276 27.86 27.25 -8.23
CA ALA A 276 28.15 26.77 -6.88
C ALA A 276 29.46 27.35 -6.32
N GLU A 277 30.50 27.49 -7.16
CA GLU A 277 31.79 28.07 -6.79
C GLU A 277 31.66 29.57 -6.48
N GLN A 278 30.85 30.29 -7.27
CA GLN A 278 30.60 31.71 -7.02
C GLN A 278 29.84 31.92 -5.71
N ILE A 279 28.91 31.03 -5.37
CA ILE A 279 28.20 31.07 -4.08
C ILE A 279 29.17 30.76 -2.95
N ALA A 280 29.96 29.69 -3.04
CA ALA A 280 30.92 29.30 -2.02
C ALA A 280 31.99 30.38 -1.72
N ALA A 281 32.27 31.27 -2.69
CA ALA A 281 33.19 32.39 -2.53
C ALA A 281 32.57 33.62 -1.82
N LEU A 282 31.26 33.66 -1.59
CA LEU A 282 30.61 34.77 -0.89
C LEU A 282 30.86 34.73 0.62
N PRO A 283 30.71 35.86 1.34
CA PRO A 283 30.55 35.85 2.78
C PRO A 283 29.40 34.92 3.21
N VAL A 284 29.53 34.24 4.36
CA VAL A 284 28.55 33.23 4.82
C VAL A 284 27.11 33.77 4.81
N ASP A 285 26.87 34.99 5.28
CA ASP A 285 25.52 35.58 5.27
C ASP A 285 24.93 35.72 3.87
N ASP A 286 25.78 36.02 2.88
CA ASP A 286 25.39 36.13 1.48
C ASP A 286 25.23 34.74 0.83
N GLN A 287 25.99 33.73 1.28
CA GLN A 287 25.76 32.32 0.90
C GLN A 287 24.38 31.86 1.37
N VAL A 288 24.05 32.10 2.63
CA VAL A 288 22.75 31.74 3.23
C VAL A 288 21.62 32.41 2.47
N ARG A 289 21.73 33.72 2.22
CA ARG A 289 20.72 34.47 1.47
C ARG A 289 20.50 33.90 0.07
N GLU A 290 21.59 33.54 -0.61
CA GLU A 290 21.53 32.94 -1.94
C GLU A 290 20.89 31.55 -1.91
N TYR A 291 21.26 30.68 -0.97
CA TYR A 291 20.65 29.35 -0.88
C TYR A 291 19.17 29.41 -0.47
N ILE A 292 18.77 30.35 0.40
CA ILE A 292 17.34 30.61 0.68
C ILE A 292 16.62 31.09 -0.58
N PHE A 293 17.24 31.95 -1.39
CA PHE A 293 16.69 32.33 -2.69
C PHE A 293 16.49 31.09 -3.57
N LEU A 294 17.48 30.19 -3.62
CA LEU A 294 17.49 28.96 -4.43
C LEU A 294 16.57 27.84 -3.91
N LEU A 295 16.08 27.88 -2.66
CA LEU A 295 15.06 26.92 -2.17
C LEU A 295 13.80 26.90 -3.05
N ARG A 296 13.53 27.96 -3.82
CA ARG A 296 12.48 27.98 -4.87
C ARG A 296 12.66 26.90 -5.96
N ASN A 297 13.86 26.31 -6.06
CA ASN A 297 14.20 25.22 -6.97
C ASN A 297 14.29 23.87 -6.24
N GLN A 298 14.06 23.82 -4.92
CA GLN A 298 14.14 22.57 -4.15
C GLN A 298 13.05 21.59 -4.62
N HIS A 299 13.48 20.39 -5.00
CA HIS A 299 12.65 19.34 -5.61
C HIS A 299 12.64 18.07 -4.74
N GLY A 300 12.11 18.20 -3.53
CA GLY A 300 11.82 17.07 -2.66
C GLY A 300 10.69 16.19 -3.18
N ARG A 301 10.66 14.96 -2.68
CA ARG A 301 9.69 13.93 -3.07
C ARG A 301 9.04 13.28 -1.86
N GLN A 302 7.81 12.81 -2.06
CA GLN A 302 7.07 12.06 -1.05
C GLN A 302 7.26 10.55 -1.26
N TRP A 303 7.78 9.85 -0.24
CA TRP A 303 8.14 8.41 -0.34
C TRP A 303 6.94 7.46 -0.19
N SER A 304 5.90 7.88 0.53
CA SER A 304 4.77 7.01 0.87
C SER A 304 3.43 7.72 0.71
N GLN A 305 2.38 6.93 0.51
CA GLN A 305 1.00 7.38 0.57
C GLN A 305 0.33 6.58 1.69
N PRO A 306 0.00 7.18 2.86
CA PRO A 306 0.13 8.60 3.17
C PRO A 306 1.58 8.93 3.54
N GLY A 307 1.97 10.19 3.41
CA GLY A 307 3.33 10.64 3.70
C GLY A 307 3.44 12.16 3.74
N ARG A 308 4.66 12.64 3.97
CA ARG A 308 5.03 14.05 3.78
C ARG A 308 6.14 14.10 2.73
N CYS A 309 6.18 15.18 1.98
CA CYS A 309 7.29 15.43 1.07
C CYS A 309 8.57 15.65 1.89
N ASP A 310 9.64 14.93 1.56
CA ASP A 310 10.97 15.14 2.12
C ASP A 310 11.78 16.01 1.15
N ILE A 311 12.05 17.25 1.56
CA ILE A 311 12.81 18.21 0.76
C ILE A 311 14.28 17.82 0.57
N PHE A 312 14.79 16.85 1.33
CA PHE A 312 16.15 16.33 1.21
C PHE A 312 16.23 15.08 0.33
N ASN A 313 15.09 14.52 -0.07
CA ASN A 313 15.03 13.35 -0.93
C ASN A 313 15.08 13.76 -2.40
N ASP A 314 16.27 14.18 -2.84
CA ASP A 314 16.57 14.52 -4.24
C ASP A 314 17.00 13.24 -4.98
N TRP A 315 16.17 12.76 -5.92
CA TRP A 315 16.48 11.58 -6.73
C TRP A 315 17.37 11.93 -7.94
N GLY A 316 17.64 13.21 -8.17
CA GLY A 316 18.55 13.73 -9.18
C GLY A 316 20.03 13.60 -8.81
N THR A 317 20.88 13.89 -9.80
CA THR A 317 22.33 13.58 -9.90
C THR A 317 23.26 14.21 -8.85
N GLN A 318 22.74 14.81 -7.78
CA GLN A 318 23.54 15.42 -6.72
C GLN A 318 23.00 15.11 -5.32
N LYS A 319 23.04 13.83 -4.94
CA LYS A 319 22.80 13.40 -3.56
C LYS A 319 23.64 14.23 -2.59
N GLY A 320 22.98 15.12 -1.86
CA GLY A 320 23.60 15.90 -0.79
C GLY A 320 24.06 17.32 -1.14
N ASP A 321 23.81 17.84 -2.36
CA ASP A 321 24.23 19.20 -2.73
C ASP A 321 23.09 20.18 -3.07
N SER A 322 21.83 19.79 -2.89
CA SER A 322 20.69 20.69 -3.06
C SER A 322 20.79 21.94 -2.15
N PRO A 323 20.08 23.05 -2.46
CA PRO A 323 20.12 24.26 -1.63
C PRO A 323 19.78 23.99 -0.14
N ALA A 324 18.83 23.09 0.13
CA ALA A 324 18.52 22.66 1.49
C ALA A 324 19.71 21.98 2.20
N HIS A 325 20.44 21.10 1.50
CA HIS A 325 21.63 20.45 2.05
C HIS A 325 22.76 21.46 2.33
N GLN A 326 22.97 22.44 1.44
CA GLN A 326 23.98 23.49 1.65
C GLN A 326 23.66 24.33 2.89
N LEU A 327 22.39 24.69 3.11
CA LEU A 327 21.96 25.41 4.31
C LEU A 327 22.17 24.60 5.59
N VAL A 328 21.88 23.29 5.57
CA VAL A 328 22.18 22.40 6.70
C VAL A 328 23.68 22.32 6.96
N ARG A 329 24.50 22.26 5.91
CA ARG A 329 25.97 22.22 5.99
C ARG A 329 26.56 23.49 6.57
N ILE A 330 25.98 24.65 6.26
CA ILE A 330 26.33 25.93 6.90
C ILE A 330 25.99 25.87 8.40
N GLY A 331 24.85 25.29 8.77
CA GLY A 331 24.45 25.04 10.16
C GLY A 331 23.90 26.28 10.87
N TYR A 332 24.26 26.49 12.13
CA TYR A 332 23.72 27.57 12.97
C TYR A 332 23.83 29.00 12.39
N PRO A 333 24.89 29.38 11.66
CA PRO A 333 24.93 30.68 10.98
C PRO A 333 23.76 30.95 10.03
N ALA A 334 23.12 29.90 9.48
CA ALA A 334 21.96 30.06 8.60
C ALA A 334 20.65 30.35 9.35
N VAL A 335 20.58 30.02 10.65
CA VAL A 335 19.33 30.03 11.43
C VAL A 335 18.62 31.39 11.44
N PRO A 336 19.29 32.54 11.68
CA PRO A 336 18.59 33.83 11.74
C PRO A 336 17.83 34.14 10.44
N GLN A 337 18.47 33.95 9.28
CA GLN A 337 17.83 34.22 7.98
C GLN A 337 16.78 33.17 7.62
N LEU A 338 16.98 31.91 8.01
CA LEU A 338 15.98 30.85 7.81
C LEU A 338 14.70 31.11 8.61
N ILE A 339 14.81 31.63 9.84
CA ILE A 339 13.66 32.05 10.65
C ILE A 339 12.85 33.11 9.89
N GLU A 340 13.50 34.15 9.35
CA GLU A 340 12.80 35.17 8.56
C GLU A 340 12.15 34.57 7.30
N ALA A 341 12.79 33.60 6.66
CA ALA A 341 12.28 32.95 5.46
C ALA A 341 11.07 32.03 5.69
N MET A 342 10.72 31.67 6.93
CA MET A 342 9.61 30.76 7.22
C MET A 342 8.23 31.28 6.74
N THR A 343 8.07 32.60 6.59
CA THR A 343 6.83 33.21 6.09
C THR A 343 6.87 33.47 4.59
N ASP A 344 7.90 32.99 3.89
CA ASP A 344 8.05 33.20 2.45
C ASP A 344 7.12 32.29 1.65
N ASP A 345 6.16 32.89 0.95
CA ASP A 345 5.10 32.23 0.18
C ASP A 345 5.53 31.86 -1.25
N ARG A 346 6.77 32.15 -1.67
CA ARG A 346 7.28 31.72 -2.98
C ARG A 346 7.24 30.19 -3.07
N LEU A 347 6.77 29.66 -4.19
CA LEU A 347 6.66 28.21 -4.39
C LEU A 347 8.04 27.59 -4.65
N CYS A 348 8.25 26.37 -4.16
CA CYS A 348 9.37 25.52 -4.57
C CYS A 348 8.93 24.50 -5.63
N ARG A 349 9.81 23.55 -5.97
CA ARG A 349 9.56 22.46 -6.92
C ARG A 349 9.12 21.17 -6.24
N SER A 350 8.74 21.22 -4.98
CA SER A 350 8.31 20.07 -4.19
C SER A 350 6.79 20.06 -4.05
N VAL A 351 6.14 18.93 -4.31
CA VAL A 351 4.69 18.75 -4.16
C VAL A 351 4.41 17.74 -3.06
N GLN A 352 3.53 18.11 -2.12
CA GLN A 352 3.08 17.26 -1.03
C GLN A 352 1.59 16.95 -1.19
N TYR A 353 1.18 15.73 -0.81
CA TYR A 353 -0.22 15.31 -0.81
C TYR A 353 -0.51 14.20 0.20
N GLY A 354 -1.77 14.00 0.57
CA GLY A 354 -2.17 12.95 1.51
C GLY A 354 -2.23 11.57 0.84
N ARG A 355 -3.11 11.42 -0.15
CA ARG A 355 -3.23 10.23 -1.00
C ARG A 355 -3.45 10.68 -2.43
N ASP A 356 -2.92 9.96 -3.40
CA ASP A 356 -3.03 10.37 -4.81
C ASP A 356 -4.36 9.99 -5.47
N PHE A 357 -5.24 9.24 -4.79
CA PHE A 357 -6.56 8.89 -5.34
C PHE A 357 -7.64 9.97 -5.07
N TYR A 358 -7.31 11.08 -4.41
CA TYR A 358 -8.14 12.28 -4.31
C TYR A 358 -7.27 13.55 -4.23
N PHE A 359 -7.83 14.70 -4.61
CA PHE A 359 -7.06 15.93 -4.63
C PHE A 359 -6.71 16.38 -3.21
N SER A 360 -5.43 16.34 -2.88
CA SER A 360 -4.85 16.89 -1.64
C SER A 360 -3.49 17.54 -1.88
N HIS A 361 -3.21 17.85 -3.15
CA HIS A 361 -1.91 18.31 -3.60
C HIS A 361 -1.70 19.79 -3.28
N ARG A 362 -0.52 20.11 -2.75
CA ARG A 362 -0.03 21.48 -2.63
C ARG A 362 1.45 21.52 -3.00
N ALA A 363 1.85 22.58 -3.69
CA ALA A 363 3.27 22.91 -3.78
C ALA A 363 3.75 23.42 -2.43
N LEU A 364 4.91 22.96 -1.98
CA LEU A 364 5.58 23.54 -0.82
C LEU A 364 6.11 24.93 -1.16
N THR A 365 6.22 25.78 -0.14
CA THR A 365 6.79 27.12 -0.23
C THR A 365 8.26 27.13 0.19
N VAL A 366 8.96 28.24 -0.08
CA VAL A 366 10.29 28.51 0.50
C VAL A 366 10.23 28.48 2.03
N GLY A 367 9.13 28.96 2.62
CA GLY A 367 8.90 28.88 4.06
C GLY A 367 8.77 27.44 4.58
N ASP A 368 8.03 26.58 3.89
CA ASP A 368 7.97 25.14 4.20
C ASP A 368 9.37 24.52 4.15
N CYS A 369 10.17 24.85 3.13
CA CYS A 369 11.53 24.36 3.01
C CYS A 369 12.46 24.89 4.11
N ALA A 370 12.39 26.18 4.44
CA ALA A 370 13.18 26.79 5.49
C ALA A 370 12.88 26.15 6.85
N TRP A 371 11.61 25.86 7.13
CA TRP A 371 11.20 25.13 8.32
C TRP A 371 11.79 23.71 8.38
N ALA A 372 11.76 22.97 7.27
CA ALA A 372 12.37 21.65 7.21
C ALA A 372 13.91 21.68 7.38
N VAL A 373 14.59 22.69 6.83
CA VAL A 373 16.02 22.95 7.05
C VAL A 373 16.30 23.25 8.52
N LEU A 374 15.49 24.12 9.15
CA LEU A 374 15.60 24.43 10.58
C LEU A 374 15.42 23.20 11.46
N ASN A 375 14.45 22.33 11.16
CA ASN A 375 14.26 21.07 11.88
C ASN A 375 15.53 20.21 11.82
N ARG A 376 16.18 20.15 10.64
CA ARG A 376 17.41 19.37 10.44
C ARG A 376 18.61 19.96 11.17
N ILE A 377 18.79 21.29 11.13
CA ILE A 377 19.86 22.00 11.86
C ILE A 377 19.67 21.87 13.38
N ALA A 378 18.44 22.02 13.86
CA ALA A 378 18.12 21.92 15.28
C ALA A 378 18.18 20.47 15.80
N GLY A 379 18.15 19.49 14.90
CA GLY A 379 18.06 18.08 15.25
C GLY A 379 16.73 17.71 15.93
N LYS A 380 15.68 18.52 15.76
CA LYS A 380 14.35 18.27 16.32
C LYS A 380 13.25 18.79 15.41
N TYR A 381 12.03 18.30 15.60
CA TYR A 381 10.87 18.80 14.86
C TYR A 381 10.17 19.88 15.68
N PHE A 382 10.04 21.08 15.12
CA PHE A 382 9.25 22.14 15.74
C PHE A 382 7.76 21.85 15.54
N VAL A 383 7.16 21.08 16.45
CA VAL A 383 5.72 20.81 16.43
C VAL A 383 5.00 21.93 17.21
N PRO A 384 4.02 22.61 16.62
CA PRO A 384 3.08 23.47 17.35
C PRO A 384 2.38 22.70 18.46
N THR A 385 1.96 23.37 19.53
CA THR A 385 1.27 22.68 20.64
C THR A 385 0.02 21.94 20.14
N ARG A 386 -0.37 20.85 20.84
CA ARG A 386 -1.61 20.11 20.55
C ARG A 386 -2.84 21.04 20.51
N GLU A 387 -2.84 22.08 21.33
CA GLU A 387 -3.86 23.13 21.36
C GLU A 387 -3.90 23.95 20.06
N ALA A 388 -2.75 24.31 19.49
CA ALA A 388 -2.67 25.00 18.21
C ALA A 388 -3.24 24.13 17.08
N TYR A 389 -2.95 22.82 17.07
CA TYR A 389 -3.57 21.89 16.13
C TYR A 389 -5.09 21.76 16.32
N ALA A 390 -5.56 21.66 17.56
CA ALA A 390 -6.99 21.59 17.87
C ALA A 390 -7.76 22.84 17.38
N LYS A 391 -7.09 23.99 17.29
CA LYS A 391 -7.66 25.25 16.77
C LYS A 391 -7.45 25.43 15.25
N GLY A 392 -6.83 24.48 14.55
CA GLY A 392 -6.47 24.63 13.13
C GLY A 392 -5.37 25.66 12.86
N GLU A 393 -4.60 26.03 13.90
CA GLU A 393 -3.57 27.07 13.84
C GLU A 393 -2.15 26.52 13.85
N GLY A 394 -1.99 25.22 14.15
CA GLY A 394 -0.68 24.60 14.29
C GLY A 394 0.20 24.85 13.07
N GLU A 395 -0.34 24.72 11.86
CA GLU A 395 0.46 24.84 10.65
C GLU A 395 0.62 26.29 10.14
N LYS A 396 0.13 27.29 10.88
CA LYS A 396 0.31 28.70 10.49
C LYS A 396 1.79 29.09 10.63
N PRO A 397 2.46 29.54 9.56
CA PRO A 397 3.90 29.83 9.59
C PRO A 397 4.35 30.76 10.72
N ALA A 398 3.55 31.78 11.05
CA ALA A 398 3.85 32.73 12.12
C ALA A 398 3.91 32.08 13.51
N VAL A 399 3.04 31.10 13.79
CA VAL A 399 3.02 30.39 15.08
C VAL A 399 4.28 29.55 15.22
N VAL A 400 4.64 28.82 14.16
CA VAL A 400 5.87 28.00 14.14
C VAL A 400 7.10 28.90 14.24
N GLN A 401 7.14 30.02 13.50
CA GLN A 401 8.25 30.97 13.52
C GLN A 401 8.51 31.52 14.93
N ALA A 402 7.46 31.82 15.71
CA ALA A 402 7.61 32.27 17.10
C ALA A 402 8.24 31.18 17.99
N VAL A 403 7.86 29.91 17.82
CA VAL A 403 8.47 28.78 18.53
C VAL A 403 9.95 28.62 18.17
N VAL A 404 10.30 28.76 16.89
CA VAL A 404 11.69 28.67 16.44
C VAL A 404 12.52 29.86 16.96
N ARG A 405 11.96 31.08 16.98
CA ARG A 405 12.64 32.26 17.56
C ARG A 405 12.95 32.05 19.05
N ALA A 406 11.96 31.60 19.82
CA ALA A 406 12.15 31.32 21.24
C ALA A 406 13.24 30.25 21.46
N TRP A 407 13.23 29.18 20.66
CA TRP A 407 14.30 28.18 20.69
C TRP A 407 15.67 28.78 20.34
N TRP A 408 15.74 29.64 19.33
CA TRP A 408 17.01 30.24 18.92
C TRP A 408 17.58 31.20 19.97
N GLU A 409 16.74 32.00 20.62
CA GLU A 409 17.14 32.85 21.75
C GLU A 409 17.68 32.03 22.91
N GLU A 410 17.00 30.93 23.26
CA GLU A 410 17.45 30.00 24.30
C GLU A 410 18.75 29.30 23.89
N PHE A 411 18.87 28.87 22.63
CA PHE A 411 20.07 28.26 22.08
C PHE A 411 21.26 29.21 22.14
N GLN A 412 21.07 30.49 21.79
CA GLN A 412 22.12 31.51 21.89
C GLN A 412 22.55 31.75 23.34
N ALA A 413 21.61 31.71 24.29
CA ALA A 413 21.89 31.90 25.70
C ALA A 413 22.64 30.72 26.34
N LYS A 414 22.27 29.48 25.99
CA LYS A 414 22.78 28.25 26.62
C LYS A 414 23.97 27.62 25.87
N GLY A 415 24.04 27.84 24.56
CA GLY A 415 24.94 27.14 23.65
C GLY A 415 24.47 25.73 23.30
N GLU A 416 25.02 25.20 22.20
CA GLU A 416 24.59 23.93 21.59
C GLU A 416 24.58 22.74 22.55
N LYS A 417 25.68 22.50 23.27
CA LYS A 417 25.82 21.34 24.17
C LYS A 417 24.69 21.31 25.20
N ALA A 418 24.43 22.45 25.85
CA ALA A 418 23.40 22.54 26.88
C ALA A 418 21.99 22.39 26.28
N THR A 419 21.71 22.98 25.11
CA THR A 419 20.41 22.82 24.44
C THR A 419 20.14 21.36 24.05
N LEU A 420 21.13 20.64 23.50
CA LEU A 420 20.99 19.23 23.15
C LEU A 420 20.77 18.37 24.41
N VAL A 421 21.52 18.63 25.48
CA VAL A 421 21.35 17.93 26.77
C VAL A 421 19.96 18.19 27.36
N ASP A 422 19.47 19.42 27.35
CA ASP A 422 18.15 19.78 27.86
C ASP A 422 17.03 19.11 27.04
N GLY A 423 17.14 19.13 25.71
CA GLY A 423 16.17 18.49 24.80
C GLY A 423 16.04 16.99 25.08
N ILE A 424 17.16 16.26 25.09
CA ILE A 424 17.19 14.82 25.36
C ILE A 424 16.79 14.53 26.82
N SER A 425 17.32 15.26 27.80
CA SER A 425 17.06 14.97 29.22
C SER A 425 15.65 15.35 29.66
N SER A 426 14.92 16.14 28.89
CA SER A 426 13.52 16.48 29.19
C SER A 426 12.58 15.28 29.11
N GLY A 427 12.88 14.28 28.27
CA GLY A 427 11.98 13.18 27.94
C GLY A 427 10.74 13.58 27.14
N LYS A 428 10.66 14.83 26.67
CA LYS A 428 9.51 15.39 25.95
C LYS A 428 9.74 15.56 24.45
N GLU A 429 10.98 15.46 24.01
CA GLU A 429 11.38 15.62 22.62
C GLU A 429 11.93 14.29 22.07
N TYR A 430 11.81 14.09 20.75
CA TYR A 430 12.37 12.91 20.10
C TYR A 430 13.91 12.97 20.11
N PRO A 431 14.60 12.00 20.73
CA PRO A 431 16.04 12.15 21.00
C PRO A 431 16.93 11.89 19.78
N GLY A 432 16.45 11.25 18.70
CA GLY A 432 17.28 10.68 17.62
C GLY A 432 18.42 11.58 17.11
N THR A 433 18.11 12.61 16.31
CA THR A 433 19.14 13.48 15.71
C THR A 433 19.90 14.33 16.72
N MET A 434 19.28 14.71 17.83
CA MET A 434 19.99 15.39 18.93
C MET A 434 21.04 14.47 19.56
N ALA A 435 20.69 13.21 19.81
CA ALA A 435 21.60 12.22 20.39
C ALA A 435 22.74 11.88 19.42
N THR A 436 22.48 11.78 18.12
CA THR A 436 23.54 11.63 17.10
C THR A 436 24.51 12.81 17.15
N THR A 437 24.02 14.05 17.13
CA THR A 437 24.87 15.26 17.18
C THR A 437 25.66 15.33 18.49
N LEU A 438 25.01 15.02 19.62
CA LEU A 438 25.65 15.00 20.93
C LEU A 438 26.72 13.90 21.00
N LYS A 439 26.46 12.70 20.44
CA LYS A 439 27.44 11.60 20.34
C LYS A 439 28.68 11.99 19.55
N GLU A 440 28.51 12.68 18.42
CA GLU A 440 29.60 13.07 17.54
C GLU A 440 30.45 14.22 18.11
N ARG A 441 29.81 15.22 18.72
CA ARG A 441 30.48 16.48 19.12
C ARG A 441 30.75 16.62 20.61
N TYR A 442 29.92 16.01 21.46
CA TYR A 442 29.99 16.10 22.92
C TYR A 442 29.72 14.73 23.59
N PRO A 443 30.47 13.68 23.22
CA PRO A 443 30.17 12.30 23.64
C PRO A 443 30.12 12.12 25.16
N ASP A 444 30.85 12.96 25.91
CA ASP A 444 30.89 12.97 27.38
C ASP A 444 29.54 13.30 28.03
N ALA A 445 28.67 14.05 27.34
CA ALA A 445 27.36 14.45 27.85
C ALA A 445 26.21 13.53 27.45
N LEU A 446 26.42 12.63 26.47
CA LEU A 446 25.36 11.80 25.90
C LEU A 446 24.71 10.89 26.96
N THR A 447 25.53 10.15 27.71
CA THR A 447 25.03 9.16 28.66
C THR A 447 24.12 9.78 29.72
N ALA A 448 24.56 10.87 30.36
CA ALA A 448 23.76 11.54 31.38
C ALA A 448 22.44 12.09 30.82
N ALA A 449 22.46 12.67 29.62
CA ALA A 449 21.27 13.21 28.98
C ALA A 449 20.23 12.13 28.65
N VAL A 450 20.67 11.02 28.05
CA VAL A 450 19.79 9.90 27.65
C VAL A 450 19.17 9.24 28.88
N LEU A 451 19.95 8.99 29.94
CA LEU A 451 19.44 8.40 31.19
C LEU A 451 18.36 9.28 31.82
N ALA A 452 18.64 10.57 31.98
CA ALA A 452 17.66 11.52 32.55
C ALA A 452 16.40 11.63 31.68
N GLY A 453 16.54 11.61 30.35
CA GLY A 453 15.41 11.63 29.42
C GLY A 453 14.54 10.38 29.51
N ALA A 454 15.17 9.21 29.57
CA ALA A 454 14.48 7.93 29.70
C ALA A 454 13.75 7.79 31.05
N GLU A 455 14.26 8.40 32.12
CA GLU A 455 13.53 8.42 33.40
C GLU A 455 12.27 9.30 33.36
N ARG A 456 12.27 10.35 32.53
CA ARG A 456 11.21 11.37 32.50
C ARG A 456 10.17 11.14 31.40
N VAL A 457 10.52 10.43 30.33
CA VAL A 457 9.63 10.22 29.18
C VAL A 457 8.32 9.54 29.57
N GLN A 458 7.21 10.21 29.30
CA GLN A 458 5.85 9.70 29.54
C GLN A 458 5.17 9.25 28.23
N GLU A 459 5.55 9.87 27.11
CA GLU A 459 4.93 9.60 25.81
C GLU A 459 5.38 8.25 25.22
N ALA A 460 4.44 7.33 25.03
CA ALA A 460 4.72 5.97 24.59
C ALA A 460 5.41 5.90 23.20
N ASN A 461 5.11 6.84 22.31
CA ASN A 461 5.72 6.95 20.99
C ASN A 461 7.19 7.40 21.01
N LEU A 462 7.68 8.00 22.10
CA LEU A 462 9.08 8.43 22.21
C LEU A 462 9.99 7.34 22.80
N LYS A 463 9.44 6.44 23.63
CA LYS A 463 10.21 5.38 24.30
C LYS A 463 11.02 4.49 23.36
N PRO A 464 10.54 4.06 22.17
CA PRO A 464 11.33 3.24 21.25
C PRO A 464 12.69 3.87 20.89
N ALA A 465 12.74 5.19 20.67
CA ALA A 465 14.00 5.89 20.37
C ALA A 465 14.96 5.91 21.58
N TYR A 466 14.43 6.04 22.80
CA TYR A 466 15.25 5.89 24.00
C TYR A 466 15.74 4.45 24.20
N VAL A 467 14.94 3.43 23.87
CA VAL A 467 15.38 2.03 23.95
C VAL A 467 16.60 1.78 23.06
N GLU A 468 16.60 2.28 21.84
CA GLU A 468 17.75 2.18 20.93
C GLU A 468 19.00 2.86 21.53
N LEU A 469 18.88 4.09 22.00
CA LEU A 469 20.00 4.84 22.61
C LEU A 469 20.50 4.19 23.91
N LEU A 470 19.58 3.77 24.78
CA LEU A 470 19.91 3.04 26.01
C LEU A 470 20.63 1.74 25.67
N GLY A 471 20.27 1.08 24.57
CA GLY A 471 20.93 -0.12 24.01
C GLY A 471 22.37 0.10 23.56
N GLU A 472 22.78 1.34 23.29
CA GLU A 472 24.17 1.72 23.00
C GLU A 472 24.99 2.13 24.24
N ILE A 473 24.34 2.43 25.38
CA ILE A 473 24.98 2.90 26.62
C ILE A 473 25.17 1.74 27.63
N PRO A 474 26.38 1.15 27.78
CA PRO A 474 26.60 -0.06 28.59
C PRO A 474 26.78 0.27 30.09
N THR A 475 25.82 0.98 30.69
CA THR A 475 25.83 1.30 32.12
C THR A 475 24.79 0.48 32.90
N ALA A 476 24.99 0.36 34.22
CA ALA A 476 24.04 -0.29 35.12
C ALA A 476 22.68 0.44 35.11
N ASP A 477 22.68 1.77 35.08
CA ASP A 477 21.46 2.58 35.06
C ASP A 477 20.65 2.38 33.76
N ALA A 478 21.32 2.37 32.60
CA ALA A 478 20.65 2.11 31.33
C ALA A 478 20.01 0.72 31.30
N THR A 479 20.72 -0.26 31.87
CA THR A 479 20.25 -1.64 32.02
C THR A 479 19.04 -1.71 32.95
N ALA A 480 19.07 -1.00 34.08
CA ALA A 480 17.96 -0.94 35.04
C ALA A 480 16.70 -0.32 34.40
N ILE A 481 16.85 0.74 33.60
CA ILE A 481 15.73 1.35 32.86
C ILE A 481 15.14 0.37 31.83
N LEU A 482 15.99 -0.24 31.00
CA LEU A 482 15.54 -1.22 30.00
C LEU A 482 14.81 -2.41 30.66
N LEU A 483 15.33 -2.92 31.78
CA LEU A 483 14.71 -4.02 32.52
C LEU A 483 13.36 -3.60 33.10
N LYS A 484 13.30 -2.43 33.75
CA LYS A 484 12.05 -1.86 34.27
C LYS A 484 11.00 -1.73 33.17
N TRP A 485 11.37 -1.22 31.99
CA TRP A 485 10.44 -1.08 30.87
C TRP A 485 10.01 -2.43 30.28
N ALA A 486 10.93 -3.40 30.17
CA ALA A 486 10.60 -4.75 29.75
C ALA A 486 9.57 -5.42 30.69
N GLU A 487 9.63 -5.12 31.99
CA GLU A 487 8.73 -5.69 33.00
C GLU A 487 7.39 -4.96 33.12
N THR A 488 7.38 -3.63 33.04
CA THR A 488 6.25 -2.80 33.49
C THR A 488 5.47 -2.07 32.40
N GLU A 489 6.03 -1.89 31.19
CA GLU A 489 5.32 -1.19 30.12
C GLU A 489 4.14 -2.00 29.58
N GLN A 490 3.07 -1.32 29.17
CA GLN A 490 1.88 -1.98 28.64
C GLN A 490 2.09 -2.45 27.20
N ALA A 491 2.79 -1.67 26.37
CA ALA A 491 2.94 -1.95 24.95
C ALA A 491 3.97 -3.07 24.71
N LEU A 492 3.50 -4.25 24.27
CA LEU A 492 4.37 -5.40 24.00
C LEU A 492 5.55 -5.11 23.05
N PRO A 493 5.37 -4.38 21.92
CA PRO A 493 6.49 -4.09 21.02
C PRO A 493 7.64 -3.37 21.71
N LEU A 494 7.34 -2.45 22.63
CA LEU A 494 8.34 -1.73 23.42
C LEU A 494 9.07 -2.67 24.38
N ARG A 495 8.34 -3.53 25.10
CA ARG A 495 8.92 -4.52 26.02
C ARG A 495 9.90 -5.45 25.30
N LEU A 496 9.49 -5.96 24.14
CA LEU A 496 10.34 -6.83 23.31
C LEU A 496 11.55 -6.07 22.77
N ALA A 497 11.43 -4.81 22.37
CA ALA A 497 12.56 -3.98 21.98
C ALA A 497 13.58 -3.84 23.13
N CYS A 498 13.12 -3.61 24.36
CA CYS A 498 14.00 -3.59 25.54
C CYS A 498 14.72 -4.93 25.73
N LEU A 499 13.99 -6.05 25.66
CA LEU A 499 14.57 -7.39 25.80
C LEU A 499 15.60 -7.70 24.70
N ARG A 500 15.39 -7.23 23.47
CA ARG A 500 16.38 -7.36 22.38
C ARG A 500 17.67 -6.60 22.70
N GLN A 501 17.58 -5.37 23.20
CA GLN A 501 18.76 -4.60 23.60
C GLN A 501 19.51 -5.23 24.77
N LEU A 502 18.78 -5.73 25.78
CA LEU A 502 19.36 -6.45 26.91
C LEU A 502 19.99 -7.79 26.48
N TRP A 503 19.37 -8.51 25.53
CA TRP A 503 19.91 -9.75 24.96
C TRP A 503 21.25 -9.49 24.27
N ASN A 504 21.31 -8.46 23.43
CA ASN A 504 22.53 -8.06 22.72
C ASN A 504 23.68 -7.68 23.66
N ARG A 505 23.39 -7.46 24.95
CA ARG A 505 24.35 -7.19 26.03
C ARG A 505 24.65 -8.41 26.92
N ASN A 506 24.10 -9.57 26.58
CA ASN A 506 24.17 -10.80 27.37
C ASN A 506 23.63 -10.63 28.80
N HIS A 507 22.57 -9.84 29.00
CA HIS A 507 22.00 -9.64 30.33
C HIS A 507 21.26 -10.90 30.82
N PRO A 508 21.55 -11.41 32.04
CA PRO A 508 21.04 -12.72 32.48
C PRO A 508 19.52 -12.78 32.70
N ASP A 509 18.87 -11.67 33.03
CA ASP A 509 17.43 -11.65 33.32
C ASP A 509 16.53 -11.63 32.07
N VAL A 510 17.08 -11.51 30.86
CA VAL A 510 16.28 -11.39 29.62
C VAL A 510 15.32 -12.56 29.47
N LEU A 511 15.84 -13.78 29.60
CA LEU A 511 15.02 -14.99 29.48
C LEU A 511 13.99 -15.07 30.61
N LYS A 512 14.36 -14.69 31.84
CA LYS A 512 13.43 -14.70 32.97
C LYS A 512 12.22 -13.81 32.69
N VAL A 513 12.44 -12.58 32.22
CA VAL A 513 11.35 -11.64 31.89
C VAL A 513 10.53 -12.13 30.69
N ALA A 514 11.19 -12.55 29.60
CA ALA A 514 10.49 -13.04 28.40
C ALA A 514 9.62 -14.27 28.69
N LYS A 515 10.11 -15.20 29.52
CA LYS A 515 9.37 -16.39 29.96
C LYS A 515 8.16 -16.02 30.83
N ALA A 516 8.31 -15.06 31.75
CA ALA A 516 7.19 -14.56 32.55
C ALA A 516 6.12 -13.88 31.67
N MET A 517 6.53 -13.09 30.67
CA MET A 517 5.64 -12.48 29.69
C MET A 517 4.85 -13.52 28.91
N TRP A 518 5.52 -14.57 28.42
CA TRP A 518 4.89 -15.68 27.72
C TRP A 518 3.84 -16.38 28.58
N GLN A 519 4.19 -16.70 29.83
CA GLN A 519 3.30 -17.37 30.77
C GLN A 519 2.07 -16.53 31.14
N ALA A 520 2.23 -15.20 31.28
CA ALA A 520 1.12 -14.29 31.52
C ALA A 520 0.18 -14.23 30.30
N THR A 521 0.74 -14.00 29.11
CA THR A 521 -0.04 -13.83 27.87
C THR A 521 -0.82 -15.10 27.51
N ARG A 522 -0.26 -16.28 27.78
CA ARG A 522 -0.93 -17.55 27.51
C ARG A 522 -2.20 -17.75 28.34
N LYS A 523 -2.24 -17.29 29.60
CA LYS A 523 -3.41 -17.44 30.46
C LYS A 523 -4.62 -16.65 29.94
N ASP A 524 -4.34 -15.56 29.23
CA ASP A 524 -5.34 -14.61 28.74
C ASP A 524 -5.57 -14.73 27.21
N ALA A 525 -5.08 -15.79 26.57
CA ALA A 525 -5.01 -15.96 25.11
C ALA A 525 -6.35 -16.25 24.42
N VAL A 526 -7.39 -15.48 24.73
CA VAL A 526 -8.64 -15.41 23.96
C VAL A 526 -8.75 -14.01 23.37
N GLY A 527 -8.94 -13.88 22.05
CA GLY A 527 -9.19 -12.57 21.42
C GLY A 527 -7.96 -11.91 20.80
N TYR A 528 -7.82 -10.60 21.02
CA TYR A 528 -6.82 -9.69 20.44
C TYR A 528 -5.38 -9.98 20.92
N HIS A 529 -5.22 -10.64 22.08
CA HIS A 529 -3.92 -11.02 22.65
C HIS A 529 -3.26 -12.24 21.98
N ALA A 530 -3.92 -12.86 20.98
CA ALA A 530 -3.30 -13.92 20.19
C ALA A 530 -2.06 -13.42 19.43
N ASP A 531 -2.10 -12.16 18.97
CA ASP A 531 -0.96 -11.52 18.30
C ASP A 531 0.20 -11.27 19.27
N ASP A 532 -0.08 -10.99 20.54
CA ASP A 532 0.94 -10.77 21.55
C ASP A 532 1.76 -12.04 21.82
N ALA A 533 1.07 -13.18 21.92
CA ALA A 533 1.71 -14.48 22.06
C ALA A 533 2.59 -14.80 20.83
N HIS A 534 2.13 -14.48 19.61
CA HIS A 534 2.94 -14.65 18.40
C HIS A 534 4.30 -13.96 18.52
N TYR A 535 4.36 -12.68 18.92
CA TYR A 535 5.62 -11.94 19.00
C TYR A 535 6.55 -12.42 20.11
N ILE A 536 6.00 -12.85 21.25
CA ILE A 536 6.81 -13.40 22.36
C ILE A 536 7.36 -14.79 21.98
N THR A 537 6.56 -15.63 21.31
CA THR A 537 6.99 -16.93 20.76
C THR A 537 8.21 -16.73 19.87
N LYS A 538 8.09 -15.80 18.91
CA LYS A 538 9.16 -15.45 17.99
C LYS A 538 10.43 -15.07 18.73
N PHE A 539 10.33 -14.14 19.69
CA PHE A 539 11.48 -13.73 20.48
C PHE A 539 12.14 -14.90 21.21
N LEU A 540 11.36 -15.75 21.90
CA LEU A 540 11.88 -16.90 22.66
C LEU A 540 12.58 -17.92 21.76
N VAL A 541 12.01 -18.21 20.58
CA VAL A 541 12.62 -19.12 19.59
C VAL A 541 13.90 -18.52 19.01
N GLU A 542 13.90 -17.22 18.70
CA GLU A 542 15.06 -16.50 18.18
C GLU A 542 16.26 -16.51 19.14
N THR A 543 16.05 -16.68 20.46
CA THR A 543 17.17 -16.76 21.42
C THR A 543 18.06 -17.99 21.21
N GLY A 544 17.52 -19.06 20.60
CA GLY A 544 18.23 -20.32 20.43
C GLY A 544 18.47 -21.13 21.72
N GLN A 545 17.88 -20.71 22.86
CA GLN A 545 18.11 -21.31 24.17
C GLN A 545 17.14 -22.48 24.42
N SER A 546 17.66 -23.61 24.88
CA SER A 546 16.89 -24.85 25.01
C SER A 546 15.73 -24.74 25.99
N ASP A 547 15.92 -24.02 27.10
CA ASP A 547 14.89 -23.84 28.12
C ASP A 547 13.78 -22.85 27.70
N ALA A 548 14.09 -21.88 26.85
CA ALA A 548 13.14 -20.95 26.25
C ALA A 548 12.28 -21.63 25.19
N VAL A 549 12.92 -22.41 24.30
CA VAL A 549 12.20 -23.25 23.33
C VAL A 549 11.31 -24.24 24.07
N LYS A 550 11.85 -24.98 25.04
CA LYS A 550 11.08 -25.98 25.82
C LYS A 550 9.87 -25.38 26.51
N LEU A 551 9.94 -24.14 27.00
CA LEU A 551 8.79 -23.46 27.61
C LEU A 551 7.64 -23.25 26.60
N VAL A 552 7.95 -22.92 25.35
CA VAL A 552 6.96 -22.75 24.29
C VAL A 552 6.39 -24.12 23.88
N THR A 553 7.26 -25.09 23.65
CA THR A 553 6.91 -26.39 23.06
C THR A 553 6.25 -27.36 24.03
N GLN A 554 6.52 -27.27 25.34
CA GLN A 554 5.88 -28.15 26.34
C GLN A 554 4.36 -28.00 26.42
N SER A 555 3.82 -26.94 25.82
CA SER A 555 2.38 -26.66 25.78
C SER A 555 1.86 -26.56 24.36
N TRP A 556 2.55 -27.20 23.43
CA TRP A 556 2.21 -27.24 22.01
C TRP A 556 0.73 -27.54 21.75
N ASP A 557 0.15 -28.52 22.45
CA ASP A 557 -1.22 -28.95 22.19
C ASP A 557 -2.25 -27.88 22.58
N GLU A 558 -1.91 -27.01 23.54
CA GLU A 558 -2.74 -25.91 24.01
C GLU A 558 -2.58 -24.64 23.18
N LEU A 559 -1.57 -24.56 22.30
CA LEU A 559 -1.37 -23.39 21.45
C LEU A 559 -2.45 -23.31 20.37
N SER A 560 -2.93 -22.08 20.13
CA SER A 560 -3.75 -21.75 18.96
C SER A 560 -2.99 -22.01 17.66
N SER A 561 -3.71 -22.17 16.55
CA SER A 561 -3.12 -22.32 15.22
C SER A 561 -2.14 -21.19 14.89
N ASP A 562 -2.48 -19.95 15.24
CA ASP A 562 -1.66 -18.77 14.95
C ASP A 562 -0.34 -18.79 15.71
N ASN A 563 -0.35 -19.26 16.97
CA ASN A 563 0.88 -19.42 17.76
C ASN A 563 1.74 -20.60 17.27
N LYS A 564 1.11 -21.70 16.84
CA LYS A 564 1.82 -22.81 16.20
C LYS A 564 2.48 -22.36 14.90
N PHE A 565 1.75 -21.60 14.08
CA PHE A 565 2.30 -20.96 12.88
C PHE A 565 3.43 -19.98 13.20
N ALA A 566 3.27 -19.14 14.22
CA ALA A 566 4.30 -18.21 14.70
C ALA A 566 5.60 -18.97 15.04
N PHE A 567 5.48 -20.07 15.79
CA PHE A 567 6.60 -20.94 16.11
C PHE A 567 7.28 -21.46 14.83
N CYS A 568 6.52 -22.12 13.94
CA CYS A 568 7.07 -22.74 12.74
C CYS A 568 7.74 -21.71 11.81
N SER A 569 7.14 -20.54 11.60
CA SER A 569 7.69 -19.47 10.76
C SER A 569 8.94 -18.83 11.39
N SER A 570 8.95 -18.65 12.72
CA SER A 570 10.06 -18.02 13.44
C SER A 570 11.32 -18.89 13.46
N VAL A 571 11.19 -20.22 13.45
CA VAL A 571 12.35 -21.14 13.42
C VAL A 571 13.27 -20.86 12.23
N TRP A 572 12.70 -20.66 11.04
CA TRP A 572 13.49 -20.33 9.86
C TRP A 572 14.10 -18.92 9.96
N GLU A 573 13.32 -17.93 10.38
CA GLU A 573 13.83 -16.55 10.48
C GLU A 573 14.97 -16.44 11.48
N ALA A 574 14.85 -17.08 12.64
CA ALA A 574 15.91 -17.18 13.65
C ALA A 574 17.20 -17.76 13.05
N TRP A 575 17.08 -18.75 12.17
CA TRP A 575 18.22 -19.41 11.56
C TRP A 575 18.84 -18.62 10.39
N ARG A 576 18.00 -18.04 9.51
CA ARG A 576 18.45 -17.22 8.38
C ARG A 576 19.14 -15.94 8.84
N ASN A 577 18.67 -15.34 9.94
CA ASN A 577 19.11 -14.02 10.38
C ASN A 577 20.54 -13.96 10.92
N GLY A 578 21.23 -15.09 11.08
CA GLY A 578 22.69 -15.10 11.20
C GLY A 578 23.40 -14.41 10.02
N ASN A 579 22.74 -14.29 8.86
CA ASN A 579 23.24 -13.67 7.63
C ASN A 579 22.31 -12.60 7.03
N SER A 580 21.28 -12.14 7.72
CA SER A 580 20.33 -11.15 7.17
C SER A 580 20.88 -9.71 7.32
N PRO A 581 20.93 -8.90 6.25
CA PRO A 581 21.45 -7.53 6.27
C PRO A 581 20.49 -6.49 6.88
N HIS A 582 19.37 -6.91 7.50
CA HIS A 582 18.45 -6.00 8.21
C HIS A 582 18.68 -6.07 9.74
N PRO A 583 19.59 -5.25 10.30
CA PRO A 583 20.09 -5.38 11.67
C PRO A 583 19.13 -4.90 12.77
N SER A 584 18.01 -4.27 12.45
CA SER A 584 17.15 -3.63 13.47
C SER A 584 16.22 -4.60 14.20
N SER A 585 15.93 -5.78 13.64
CA SER A 585 14.95 -6.71 14.23
C SER A 585 15.53 -8.04 14.73
N SER A 586 16.77 -8.43 14.36
CA SER A 586 17.34 -9.71 14.77
C SER A 586 18.07 -9.65 16.11
N LEU A 587 18.07 -10.77 16.85
CA LEU A 587 18.90 -10.94 18.06
C LEU A 587 20.35 -11.17 17.65
N LYS A 588 21.25 -10.26 18.03
CA LYS A 588 22.68 -10.40 17.74
C LYS A 588 23.29 -11.48 18.65
N GLY A 589 24.14 -12.33 18.08
CA GLY A 589 24.89 -13.34 18.82
C GLY A 589 24.07 -14.54 19.31
N ALA A 590 22.77 -14.63 18.97
CA ALA A 590 21.98 -15.81 19.28
C ALA A 590 22.58 -17.04 18.58
N THR A 591 22.90 -18.07 19.36
CA THR A 591 23.39 -19.37 18.87
C THR A 591 22.37 -20.42 19.24
N LEU A 592 21.96 -21.24 18.27
CA LEU A 592 21.03 -22.33 18.52
C LEU A 592 21.76 -23.45 19.27
N GLU A 593 21.40 -23.67 20.53
CA GLU A 593 21.94 -24.79 21.30
C GLU A 593 21.56 -26.13 20.65
N PRO A 594 22.43 -27.15 20.68
CA PRO A 594 22.08 -28.47 20.17
C PRO A 594 20.79 -29.04 20.79
N ALA A 595 20.60 -28.84 22.10
CA ALA A 595 19.39 -29.25 22.80
C ALA A 595 18.15 -28.48 22.34
N ALA A 596 18.28 -27.17 22.06
CA ALA A 596 17.21 -26.36 21.49
C ALA A 596 16.84 -26.83 20.08
N ARG A 597 17.86 -27.13 19.25
CA ARG A 597 17.67 -27.69 17.91
C ARG A 597 16.89 -29.00 17.95
N SER A 598 17.30 -29.94 18.81
CA SER A 598 16.59 -31.20 18.98
C SER A 598 15.14 -31.00 19.41
N GLU A 599 14.89 -30.05 20.32
CA GLU A 599 13.53 -29.73 20.78
C GLU A 599 12.67 -29.09 19.67
N ILE A 600 13.26 -28.20 18.86
CA ILE A 600 12.61 -27.62 17.68
C ILE A 600 12.23 -28.71 16.69
N VAL A 601 13.18 -29.57 16.29
CA VAL A 601 12.92 -30.65 15.33
C VAL A 601 11.80 -31.55 15.83
N ARG A 602 11.89 -32.01 17.10
CA ARG A 602 10.84 -32.83 17.74
C ARG A 602 9.47 -32.15 17.72
N THR A 603 9.43 -30.84 17.96
CA THR A 603 8.16 -30.09 17.95
C THR A 603 7.62 -29.90 16.53
N LEU A 604 8.48 -29.66 15.55
CA LEU A 604 8.07 -29.56 14.16
C LEU A 604 7.59 -30.92 13.63
N GLU A 605 8.22 -32.03 14.01
CA GLU A 605 7.74 -33.39 13.72
C GLU A 605 6.33 -33.63 14.30
N LYS A 606 6.07 -33.13 15.51
CA LYS A 606 4.71 -33.14 16.08
C LYS A 606 3.77 -32.20 15.31
N ALA A 607 4.26 -31.04 14.87
CA ALA A 607 3.47 -30.05 14.14
C ALA A 607 3.02 -30.57 12.76
N ILE A 608 3.85 -31.34 12.06
CA ILE A 608 3.47 -31.97 10.79
C ILE A 608 2.39 -33.04 10.97
N GLU A 609 2.18 -33.60 12.16
CA GLU A 609 1.03 -34.49 12.42
C GLU A 609 -0.30 -33.71 12.49
N THR A 610 -0.27 -32.41 12.79
CA THR A 610 -1.48 -31.58 12.90
C THR A 610 -1.97 -31.10 11.54
N ASN A 611 -3.28 -31.04 11.30
CA ASN A 611 -3.85 -30.47 10.07
C ASN A 611 -4.54 -29.12 10.31
N THR A 612 -4.12 -28.39 11.34
CA THR A 612 -4.77 -27.13 11.73
C THR A 612 -4.38 -25.99 10.79
N GLU A 613 -5.36 -25.22 10.36
CA GLU A 613 -5.18 -24.03 9.51
C GLU A 613 -5.08 -22.75 10.33
N THR A 614 -4.41 -21.75 9.74
CA THR A 614 -4.46 -20.36 10.19
C THR A 614 -5.39 -19.56 9.28
N ALA A 615 -6.32 -18.82 9.87
CA ALA A 615 -7.31 -18.06 9.13
C ALA A 615 -6.82 -16.63 8.88
N ASN A 616 -7.02 -16.14 7.66
CA ASN A 616 -6.66 -14.79 7.19
C ASN A 616 -5.16 -14.46 7.25
N VAL A 617 -4.29 -15.47 7.17
CA VAL A 617 -2.83 -15.29 7.13
C VAL A 617 -2.34 -15.49 5.70
N GLY A 618 -1.94 -14.41 5.04
CA GLY A 618 -1.32 -14.45 3.72
C GLY A 618 0.12 -13.94 3.79
N GLY A 619 1.00 -14.52 2.99
CA GLY A 619 2.39 -14.08 2.96
C GLY A 619 3.26 -14.95 2.07
N GLY A 620 4.55 -14.69 2.14
CA GLY A 620 5.54 -15.50 1.47
C GLY A 620 6.85 -15.50 2.22
N PHE A 621 7.46 -16.68 2.26
CA PHE A 621 8.89 -16.83 2.42
C PHE A 621 9.54 -16.80 1.04
N SER A 622 10.88 -16.75 0.98
CA SER A 622 11.64 -16.59 -0.28
C SER A 622 11.27 -17.59 -1.38
N ASP A 623 10.85 -18.81 -1.02
CA ASP A 623 10.52 -19.89 -1.94
C ASP A 623 9.16 -20.53 -1.69
N TYR A 624 8.44 -20.10 -0.65
CA TYR A 624 7.14 -20.65 -0.27
C TYR A 624 6.16 -19.53 -0.02
N SER A 625 5.19 -19.37 -0.92
CA SER A 625 4.09 -18.45 -0.76
C SER A 625 2.85 -19.19 -0.28
N TYR A 626 2.05 -18.52 0.54
CA TYR A 626 0.89 -19.15 1.14
C TYR A 626 -0.24 -18.17 1.36
N VAL A 627 -1.45 -18.71 1.32
CA VAL A 627 -2.68 -18.05 1.74
C VAL A 627 -3.38 -19.03 2.66
N ASN A 628 -3.64 -18.64 3.91
CA ASN A 628 -4.18 -19.48 4.97
C ASN A 628 -3.42 -20.82 5.10
N PRO A 629 -2.12 -20.77 5.43
CA PRO A 629 -1.29 -21.96 5.46
C PRO A 629 -1.75 -22.93 6.55
N ARG A 630 -1.59 -24.22 6.29
CA ARG A 630 -1.65 -25.25 7.33
C ARG A 630 -0.39 -25.18 8.17
N VAL A 631 -0.53 -25.32 9.48
CA VAL A 631 0.61 -25.41 10.40
C VAL A 631 1.58 -26.52 9.97
N CYS A 632 1.09 -27.67 9.49
CA CYS A 632 1.94 -28.75 8.99
C CYS A 632 2.75 -28.40 7.74
N ASP A 633 2.20 -27.60 6.81
CA ASP A 633 2.94 -27.21 5.60
C ASP A 633 4.11 -26.31 5.98
N VAL A 634 3.88 -25.36 6.89
CA VAL A 634 4.92 -24.43 7.38
C VAL A 634 5.94 -25.18 8.25
N ALA A 635 5.49 -26.14 9.07
CA ALA A 635 6.37 -26.97 9.87
C ALA A 635 7.26 -27.86 9.01
N LEU A 636 6.71 -28.49 7.97
CA LEU A 636 7.46 -29.31 7.03
C LEU A 636 8.45 -28.48 6.22
N TRP A 637 8.03 -27.29 5.78
CA TRP A 637 8.95 -26.33 5.17
C TRP A 637 10.10 -25.97 6.12
N ALA A 638 9.82 -25.68 7.39
CA ALA A 638 10.85 -25.36 8.38
C ALA A 638 11.79 -26.56 8.64
N LEU A 639 11.27 -27.78 8.72
CA LEU A 639 12.07 -29.02 8.81
C LEU A 639 12.97 -29.20 7.58
N HIS A 640 12.40 -29.01 6.38
CA HIS A 640 13.16 -29.07 5.13
C HIS A 640 14.28 -28.03 5.10
N LYS A 641 14.06 -26.84 5.66
CA LYS A 641 15.13 -25.85 5.79
C LYS A 641 16.22 -26.28 6.76
N LEU A 642 15.85 -26.84 7.92
CA LEU A 642 16.82 -27.27 8.93
C LEU A 642 17.61 -28.52 8.54
N GLU A 643 16.97 -29.45 7.83
CA GLU A 643 17.52 -30.75 7.44
C GLU A 643 17.00 -31.17 6.04
N PRO A 644 17.46 -30.50 4.97
CA PRO A 644 16.94 -30.71 3.60
C PRO A 644 17.21 -32.11 3.04
N ASP A 645 18.22 -32.80 3.56
CA ASP A 645 18.55 -34.17 3.18
C ASP A 645 17.56 -35.17 3.77
N THR A 646 17.08 -34.90 4.99
CA THR A 646 16.12 -35.73 5.73
C THR A 646 14.68 -35.47 5.30
N TYR A 647 14.24 -34.20 5.32
CA TYR A 647 12.86 -33.84 5.05
C TYR A 647 12.74 -33.16 3.69
N LYS A 648 11.94 -33.73 2.80
CA LYS A 648 11.63 -33.14 1.50
C LYS A 648 10.39 -32.27 1.61
N PHE A 649 10.44 -31.10 0.98
CA PHE A 649 9.29 -30.23 0.82
C PHE A 649 9.38 -29.54 -0.54
N SER A 650 8.27 -29.57 -1.26
CA SER A 650 8.11 -28.93 -2.57
C SER A 650 7.14 -27.76 -2.45
N PRO A 651 7.61 -26.53 -2.19
CA PRO A 651 6.74 -25.38 -1.89
C PRO A 651 5.68 -25.06 -2.94
N LYS A 652 5.96 -25.40 -4.21
CA LYS A 652 5.10 -25.14 -5.37
C LYS A 652 4.30 -26.36 -5.83
N ALA A 653 4.47 -27.51 -5.16
CA ALA A 653 3.72 -28.71 -5.52
C ALA A 653 2.26 -28.60 -5.05
N ASP A 654 1.36 -29.37 -5.66
CA ASP A 654 -0.05 -29.40 -5.26
C ASP A 654 -0.27 -30.04 -3.88
N ARG A 655 -1.51 -29.99 -3.40
CA ARG A 655 -1.88 -30.44 -2.04
C ARG A 655 -1.52 -31.92 -1.83
N LYS A 656 -1.85 -32.78 -2.79
CA LYS A 656 -1.56 -34.22 -2.72
C LYS A 656 -0.08 -34.48 -2.56
N ARG A 657 0.75 -33.86 -3.40
CA ARG A 657 2.21 -34.04 -3.30
C ARG A 657 2.76 -33.55 -1.96
N ARG A 658 2.29 -32.40 -1.46
CA ARG A 658 2.71 -31.89 -0.15
C ARG A 658 2.27 -32.82 1.00
N ASP A 659 1.11 -33.45 0.90
CA ASP A 659 0.67 -34.44 1.89
C ASP A 659 1.46 -35.75 1.79
N GLU A 660 1.84 -36.23 0.60
CA GLU A 660 2.77 -37.36 0.45
C GLU A 660 4.13 -37.08 1.12
N GLU A 661 4.70 -35.90 0.88
CA GLU A 661 5.95 -35.45 1.50
C GLU A 661 5.81 -35.33 3.01
N ARG A 662 4.69 -34.79 3.50
CA ARG A 662 4.35 -34.70 4.92
C ARG A 662 4.27 -36.07 5.58
N PHE A 663 3.56 -37.03 4.99
CA PHE A 663 3.44 -38.36 5.58
C PHE A 663 4.75 -39.14 5.51
N SER A 664 5.54 -38.94 4.46
CA SER A 664 6.91 -39.46 4.38
C SER A 664 7.78 -38.90 5.52
N ALA A 665 7.69 -37.59 5.79
CA ALA A 665 8.37 -36.94 6.90
C ALA A 665 7.93 -37.47 8.28
N ILE A 666 6.62 -37.65 8.49
CA ILE A 666 6.09 -38.25 9.74
C ILE A 666 6.64 -39.68 9.92
N ASN A 667 6.68 -40.48 8.85
CA ASN A 667 7.10 -41.87 8.92
C ASN A 667 8.59 -42.05 9.27
N ILE A 668 9.45 -41.07 8.98
CA ILE A 668 10.86 -41.08 9.43
C ILE A 668 10.93 -41.22 10.96
N SER A 669 10.23 -40.33 11.68
CA SER A 669 10.21 -40.34 13.16
C SER A 669 9.51 -41.59 13.70
N ARG A 670 8.41 -42.03 13.06
CA ARG A 670 7.67 -43.23 13.50
C ARG A 670 8.50 -44.50 13.38
N LEU A 671 9.17 -44.72 12.25
CA LEU A 671 10.04 -45.88 12.03
C LEU A 671 11.21 -45.89 13.01
N ALA A 672 11.82 -44.72 13.26
CA ALA A 672 12.89 -44.60 14.25
C ALA A 672 12.44 -44.98 15.68
N ASN A 673 11.15 -44.83 15.99
CA ASN A 673 10.53 -45.19 17.27
C ASN A 673 9.84 -46.57 17.25
N GLY A 674 10.00 -47.37 16.20
CA GLY A 674 9.38 -48.70 16.07
C GLY A 674 7.86 -48.68 15.93
N LEU A 675 7.29 -47.54 15.53
CA LEU A 675 5.85 -47.40 15.26
C LEU A 675 5.55 -47.75 13.79
N PRO A 676 4.36 -48.31 13.51
CA PRO A 676 3.97 -48.61 12.12
C PRO A 676 3.82 -47.31 11.32
N GLU A 677 4.13 -47.38 10.02
CA GLU A 677 3.94 -46.27 9.10
C GLU A 677 2.48 -45.80 9.06
N LEU A 678 2.28 -44.49 9.02
CA LEU A 678 0.99 -43.89 8.66
C LEU A 678 0.86 -43.87 7.15
N LYS A 679 -0.32 -44.26 6.68
CA LYS A 679 -0.69 -44.09 5.28
C LYS A 679 -1.10 -42.65 5.03
N ALA A 680 -0.65 -42.10 3.90
CA ALA A 680 -1.16 -40.83 3.40
C ALA A 680 -2.70 -40.87 3.25
N PRO A 681 -3.38 -39.72 3.26
CA PRO A 681 -4.83 -39.67 3.07
C PRO A 681 -5.21 -40.31 1.73
N ASP A 682 -6.35 -41.00 1.69
CA ASP A 682 -6.84 -41.58 0.44
C ASP A 682 -7.26 -40.47 -0.52
N TYR A 683 -6.44 -40.19 -1.53
CA TYR A 683 -6.84 -39.35 -2.66
C TYR A 683 -7.60 -40.18 -3.69
N PRO A 684 -8.56 -39.59 -4.41
CA PRO A 684 -9.16 -40.26 -5.55
C PRO A 684 -8.06 -40.70 -6.53
N THR A 685 -8.14 -41.94 -7.00
CA THR A 685 -7.15 -42.52 -7.92
C THR A 685 -7.69 -42.65 -9.33
N ALA A 686 -9.01 -42.54 -9.50
CA ALA A 686 -9.66 -42.55 -10.80
C ALA A 686 -9.27 -41.29 -11.58
N ILE A 687 -8.51 -41.48 -12.66
CA ILE A 687 -8.19 -40.41 -13.60
C ILE A 687 -9.44 -40.11 -14.42
N LEU A 688 -9.87 -38.86 -14.43
CA LEU A 688 -11.01 -38.39 -15.18
C LEU A 688 -10.59 -37.90 -16.57
N GLU A 689 -11.54 -37.87 -17.50
CA GLU A 689 -11.36 -37.11 -18.73
C GLU A 689 -11.21 -35.62 -18.41
N PRO A 690 -10.40 -34.85 -19.17
CA PRO A 690 -10.15 -33.44 -18.87
C PRO A 690 -11.42 -32.58 -18.71
N LYS A 691 -12.48 -32.89 -19.46
CA LYS A 691 -13.79 -32.20 -19.35
C LYS A 691 -14.49 -32.43 -18.00
N ASP A 692 -14.17 -33.50 -17.30
CA ASP A 692 -14.76 -33.88 -16.01
C ASP A 692 -13.87 -33.46 -14.83
N ALA A 693 -12.79 -32.71 -15.07
CA ALA A 693 -11.81 -32.32 -14.04
C ALA A 693 -12.38 -31.46 -12.90
N MET A 694 -13.56 -30.85 -13.09
CA MET A 694 -14.29 -30.10 -12.06
C MET A 694 -15.30 -30.94 -11.28
N ARG A 695 -15.42 -32.24 -11.56
CA ARG A 695 -16.32 -33.12 -10.82
C ARG A 695 -15.83 -33.33 -9.39
N LEU A 696 -16.72 -33.16 -8.41
CA LEU A 696 -16.48 -33.52 -7.03
C LEU A 696 -16.38 -35.04 -6.92
N THR A 697 -15.17 -35.57 -6.79
CA THR A 697 -14.93 -37.03 -6.73
C THR A 697 -14.89 -37.58 -5.33
N LEU A 698 -14.79 -36.70 -4.33
CA LEU A 698 -14.78 -37.08 -2.93
C LEU A 698 -15.34 -35.93 -2.09
N VAL A 699 -16.30 -36.25 -1.23
CA VAL A 699 -16.82 -35.31 -0.23
C VAL A 699 -16.55 -35.86 1.17
N ARG A 700 -15.78 -35.13 1.98
CA ARG A 700 -15.51 -35.48 3.37
C ARG A 700 -16.17 -34.50 4.31
N VAL A 701 -16.73 -35.03 5.40
CA VAL A 701 -17.30 -34.23 6.48
C VAL A 701 -16.59 -34.61 7.77
N ASP A 702 -15.77 -33.71 8.31
CA ASP A 702 -15.17 -33.85 9.63
C ASP A 702 -16.11 -33.22 10.67
N ALA A 703 -16.81 -34.08 11.39
CA ALA A 703 -17.78 -33.64 12.39
C ALA A 703 -17.14 -33.21 13.72
N ARG A 704 -15.83 -33.44 13.94
CA ARG A 704 -15.09 -33.07 15.17
C ARG A 704 -15.81 -33.45 16.48
N GLY A 705 -16.43 -34.62 16.51
CA GLY A 705 -17.17 -35.13 17.67
C GLY A 705 -18.58 -34.56 17.85
N VAL A 706 -19.07 -33.74 16.92
CA VAL A 706 -20.48 -33.36 16.84
C VAL A 706 -21.26 -34.49 16.17
N THR A 707 -22.30 -35.00 16.83
CA THR A 707 -23.20 -35.97 16.20
C THR A 707 -24.13 -35.23 15.24
N THR A 708 -23.85 -35.31 13.95
CA THR A 708 -24.72 -34.77 12.92
C THR A 708 -25.37 -35.92 12.14
N ALA A 709 -26.69 -35.85 11.98
CA ALA A 709 -27.47 -36.72 11.10
C ALA A 709 -28.58 -35.91 10.43
N GLY A 710 -28.29 -34.63 10.16
CA GLY A 710 -29.23 -33.63 9.64
C GLY A 710 -29.30 -33.62 8.11
N ASP A 711 -30.20 -32.80 7.58
CA ASP A 711 -30.41 -32.67 6.14
C ASP A 711 -29.23 -31.96 5.46
N PHE A 712 -28.54 -31.06 6.17
CA PHE A 712 -27.30 -30.45 5.67
C PHE A 712 -26.19 -31.46 5.37
N GLU A 713 -25.98 -32.48 6.21
CA GLU A 713 -24.96 -33.51 5.94
C GLU A 713 -25.35 -34.41 4.76
N LYS A 714 -26.65 -34.73 4.62
CA LYS A 714 -27.16 -35.44 3.44
C LYS A 714 -26.94 -34.62 2.17
N LEU A 715 -27.18 -33.30 2.24
CA LEU A 715 -26.89 -32.39 1.15
C LEU A 715 -25.41 -32.48 0.76
N LEU A 716 -24.48 -32.35 1.72
CA LEU A 716 -23.05 -32.43 1.44
C LEU A 716 -22.69 -33.76 0.76
N LYS A 717 -23.13 -34.89 1.30
CA LYS A 717 -22.87 -36.22 0.70
C LYS A 717 -23.47 -36.36 -0.70
N SER A 718 -24.61 -35.74 -0.97
CA SER A 718 -25.23 -35.76 -2.30
C SER A 718 -24.46 -34.98 -3.37
N LEU A 719 -23.47 -34.17 -2.97
CA LEU A 719 -22.62 -33.44 -3.91
C LEU A 719 -21.54 -34.32 -4.53
N GLU A 720 -21.26 -35.52 -4.00
CA GLU A 720 -20.31 -36.43 -4.60
C GLU A 720 -20.79 -36.89 -5.99
N GLY A 721 -19.93 -36.77 -6.98
CA GLY A 721 -20.23 -36.99 -8.40
C GLY A 721 -20.81 -35.76 -9.12
N SER A 722 -21.17 -34.69 -8.42
CA SER A 722 -21.65 -33.44 -9.04
C SER A 722 -20.51 -32.58 -9.58
N GLU A 723 -20.84 -31.64 -10.47
CA GLU A 723 -19.87 -30.69 -11.01
C GLU A 723 -19.70 -29.49 -10.06
N LEU A 724 -18.45 -29.05 -9.85
CA LEU A 724 -18.16 -27.80 -9.16
C LEU A 724 -18.56 -26.61 -10.06
N THR A 725 -19.49 -25.79 -9.57
CA THR A 725 -19.93 -24.55 -10.25
C THR A 725 -19.62 -23.31 -9.41
N THR A 726 -19.75 -22.12 -10.01
CA THR A 726 -19.58 -20.83 -9.32
C THR A 726 -20.58 -20.62 -8.16
N GLU A 727 -21.72 -21.30 -8.20
CA GLU A 727 -22.81 -21.18 -7.22
C GLU A 727 -22.71 -22.20 -6.10
N LEU A 728 -21.87 -23.24 -6.25
CA LEU A 728 -21.87 -24.37 -5.31
C LEU A 728 -21.46 -23.97 -3.89
N LEU A 729 -20.33 -23.28 -3.73
CA LEU A 729 -19.88 -22.81 -2.41
C LEU A 729 -20.86 -21.79 -1.79
N PRO A 730 -21.30 -20.73 -2.49
CA PRO A 730 -22.38 -19.86 -2.00
C PRO A 730 -23.60 -20.64 -1.53
N ARG A 731 -24.05 -21.65 -2.29
CA ARG A 731 -25.20 -22.49 -1.94
C ARG A 731 -24.98 -23.28 -0.65
N ILE A 732 -23.80 -23.88 -0.46
CA ILE A 732 -23.47 -24.61 0.77
C ILE A 732 -23.50 -23.66 1.98
N LEU A 733 -22.87 -22.49 1.86
CA LEU A 733 -22.80 -21.50 2.94
C LEU A 733 -24.18 -20.92 3.27
N LEU A 734 -24.99 -20.61 2.25
CA LEU A 734 -26.38 -20.16 2.40
C LEU A 734 -27.27 -21.22 3.05
N GLN A 735 -27.12 -22.49 2.67
CA GLN A 735 -27.89 -23.57 3.29
C GLN A 735 -27.50 -23.72 4.76
N PHE A 736 -26.20 -23.73 5.08
CA PHE A 736 -25.74 -23.80 6.46
C PHE A 736 -26.24 -22.61 7.30
N ALA A 737 -26.29 -21.41 6.72
CA ALA A 737 -26.82 -20.22 7.41
C ALA A 737 -28.34 -20.27 7.66
N LYS A 738 -29.08 -21.09 6.91
CA LYS A 738 -30.53 -21.27 7.04
C LYS A 738 -30.91 -22.43 7.96
N GLU A 739 -30.06 -23.46 8.02
CA GLU A 739 -30.29 -24.67 8.79
C GLU A 739 -29.47 -24.63 10.08
N GLU A 740 -30.15 -24.51 11.22
CA GLU A 740 -29.49 -24.63 12.52
C GLU A 740 -28.98 -26.06 12.69
N VAL A 741 -27.65 -26.24 12.61
CA VAL A 741 -27.00 -27.53 12.86
C VAL A 741 -26.67 -27.60 14.36
N PRO A 742 -27.35 -28.45 15.16
CA PRO A 742 -27.16 -28.46 16.60
C PRO A 742 -25.72 -28.77 17.00
N GLY A 743 -25.16 -27.98 17.92
CA GLY A 743 -23.80 -28.15 18.41
C GLY A 743 -22.70 -27.65 17.45
N VAL A 744 -23.07 -26.99 16.35
CA VAL A 744 -22.14 -26.39 15.38
C VAL A 744 -22.28 -24.87 15.39
N ARG A 745 -21.18 -24.15 15.67
CA ARG A 745 -21.12 -22.67 15.62
C ARG A 745 -20.68 -22.11 14.27
N GLY A 746 -20.28 -22.98 13.35
CA GLY A 746 -19.75 -22.59 12.04
C GLY A 746 -19.21 -23.77 11.24
N ILE A 747 -18.85 -23.50 9.99
CA ILE A 747 -18.20 -24.45 9.09
C ILE A 747 -16.96 -23.84 8.44
N GLU A 748 -16.01 -24.70 8.12
CA GLU A 748 -14.87 -24.44 7.25
C GLU A 748 -14.96 -25.38 6.04
N ILE A 749 -14.74 -24.84 4.85
CA ILE A 749 -14.79 -25.57 3.58
C ILE A 749 -13.45 -25.42 2.89
N GLU A 750 -12.83 -26.53 2.49
CA GLU A 750 -11.68 -26.57 1.58
C GLU A 750 -12.09 -27.35 0.32
N LEU A 751 -11.89 -26.74 -0.86
CA LEU A 751 -11.95 -27.42 -2.15
C LEU A 751 -10.54 -27.55 -2.69
N VAL A 752 -10.16 -28.76 -3.09
CA VAL A 752 -8.83 -29.06 -3.60
C VAL A 752 -8.95 -29.75 -4.95
N ARG A 753 -8.29 -29.19 -5.96
CA ARG A 753 -7.99 -29.90 -7.22
C ARG A 753 -6.49 -30.06 -7.37
N ASN A 754 -6.02 -31.29 -7.54
CA ASN A 754 -4.63 -31.57 -7.85
C ASN A 754 -4.41 -31.58 -9.37
N SER A 755 -3.15 -31.54 -9.80
CA SER A 755 -2.79 -31.47 -11.23
C SER A 755 -2.93 -32.79 -12.00
N ASP A 756 -3.48 -33.82 -11.35
CA ASP A 756 -3.49 -35.23 -11.79
C ASP A 756 -4.83 -35.71 -12.40
N LEU A 757 -5.78 -34.81 -12.63
CA LEU A 757 -7.11 -35.09 -13.20
C LEU A 757 -7.96 -36.06 -12.35
N THR A 758 -7.74 -36.12 -11.05
CA THR A 758 -8.54 -36.98 -10.14
C THR A 758 -9.87 -36.34 -9.70
N GLY A 759 -10.20 -35.17 -10.26
CA GLY A 759 -11.36 -34.37 -9.89
C GLY A 759 -11.08 -33.43 -8.72
N VAL A 760 -12.14 -32.99 -8.06
CA VAL A 760 -12.09 -32.04 -6.95
C VAL A 760 -12.51 -32.76 -5.67
N THR A 761 -11.77 -32.55 -4.59
CA THR A 761 -12.16 -32.97 -3.24
C THR A 761 -12.83 -31.80 -2.52
N LEU A 762 -13.95 -32.06 -1.85
CA LEU A 762 -14.64 -31.12 -0.96
C LEU A 762 -14.51 -31.63 0.47
N ASP A 763 -13.72 -30.92 1.28
CA ASP A 763 -13.58 -31.19 2.71
C ASP A 763 -14.37 -30.13 3.49
N VAL A 764 -15.35 -30.57 4.27
CA VAL A 764 -16.15 -29.69 5.15
C VAL A 764 -15.89 -30.06 6.60
N THR A 765 -15.53 -29.07 7.41
CA THR A 765 -15.25 -29.23 8.83
C THR A 765 -16.29 -28.48 9.66
N TYR A 766 -16.93 -29.18 10.59
CA TYR A 766 -17.79 -28.54 11.58
C TYR A 766 -16.96 -27.93 12.72
N LEU A 767 -17.32 -26.71 13.11
CA LEU A 767 -16.78 -26.03 14.26
C LEU A 767 -17.73 -26.24 15.45
N PRO A 768 -17.35 -27.03 16.47
CA PRO A 768 -18.22 -27.26 17.62
C PRO A 768 -18.55 -25.95 18.35
N GLY A 769 -19.80 -25.81 18.81
CA GLY A 769 -20.25 -24.69 19.65
C GLY A 769 -21.72 -24.32 19.44
N THR A 770 -22.10 -23.13 19.91
CA THR A 770 -23.46 -22.63 19.80
C THR A 770 -23.68 -21.92 18.46
N TYR A 771 -24.77 -22.27 17.77
CA TYR A 771 -25.18 -21.62 16.53
C TYR A 771 -25.57 -20.14 16.79
N PRO A 772 -25.04 -19.17 16.02
CA PRO A 772 -25.28 -17.75 16.29
C PRO A 772 -26.69 -17.33 15.85
N ARG A 773 -27.60 -17.14 16.82
CA ARG A 773 -28.98 -16.66 16.55
C ARG A 773 -29.13 -15.14 16.56
N LYS A 774 -28.32 -14.46 17.37
CA LYS A 774 -28.35 -12.99 17.56
C LYS A 774 -27.00 -12.33 17.33
N GLU A 775 -25.94 -13.12 17.32
CA GLU A 775 -24.57 -12.66 17.12
C GLU A 775 -24.31 -12.48 15.61
N SER A 776 -23.40 -11.57 15.26
CA SER A 776 -22.97 -11.43 13.86
C SER A 776 -22.29 -12.71 13.38
N TRP A 777 -22.41 -13.02 12.09
CA TRP A 777 -21.56 -14.00 11.44
C TRP A 777 -20.23 -13.39 11.06
N SER A 778 -19.16 -14.17 11.18
CA SER A 778 -17.86 -13.94 10.55
C SER A 778 -17.75 -14.84 9.33
N TYR A 779 -17.41 -14.27 8.18
CA TYR A 779 -17.13 -15.01 6.96
C TYR A 779 -15.78 -14.59 6.39
N ALA A 780 -15.11 -15.53 5.72
CA ALA A 780 -14.04 -15.18 4.81
C ALA A 780 -13.91 -16.25 3.74
N HIS A 781 -13.36 -15.85 2.60
CA HIS A 781 -12.96 -16.75 1.54
C HIS A 781 -11.64 -16.33 0.92
N SER A 782 -10.90 -17.32 0.44
CA SER A 782 -9.60 -17.15 -0.15
C SER A 782 -9.32 -18.30 -1.10
N GLY A 783 -8.32 -18.16 -1.96
CA GLY A 783 -7.80 -19.33 -2.63
C GLY A 783 -6.48 -19.08 -3.32
N GLU A 784 -6.04 -20.13 -3.99
CA GLU A 784 -4.83 -20.20 -4.78
C GLU A 784 -5.13 -20.99 -6.06
N LEU A 785 -4.61 -20.52 -7.18
CA LEU A 785 -4.62 -21.18 -8.48
C LEU A 785 -3.19 -21.22 -9.01
N ASP A 786 -2.64 -22.42 -9.18
CA ASP A 786 -1.26 -22.63 -9.63
C ASP A 786 -0.19 -21.81 -8.87
N GLY A 787 -0.24 -21.80 -7.53
CA GLY A 787 0.69 -21.00 -6.72
C GLY A 787 0.31 -19.52 -6.59
N THR A 788 -0.69 -19.05 -7.34
CA THR A 788 -1.09 -17.65 -7.38
C THR A 788 -2.33 -17.41 -6.53
N GLN A 789 -2.27 -16.46 -5.61
CA GLN A 789 -3.43 -16.05 -4.81
C GLN A 789 -4.56 -15.53 -5.70
N VAL A 790 -5.76 -16.06 -5.53
CA VAL A 790 -6.99 -15.48 -6.09
C VAL A 790 -7.59 -14.43 -5.13
N PRO A 791 -8.43 -13.49 -5.58
CA PRO A 791 -9.00 -12.45 -4.73
C PRO A 791 -9.66 -13.02 -3.47
N SER A 792 -9.20 -12.61 -2.29
CA SER A 792 -9.78 -12.98 -1.00
C SER A 792 -10.67 -11.87 -0.46
N SER A 793 -11.72 -12.22 0.28
CA SER A 793 -12.57 -11.27 1.00
C SER A 793 -12.99 -11.85 2.33
N GLY A 794 -13.35 -11.00 3.28
CA GLY A 794 -13.88 -11.41 4.57
C GLY A 794 -14.47 -10.24 5.33
N GLY A 795 -15.26 -10.54 6.35
CA GLY A 795 -15.91 -9.54 7.17
C GLY A 795 -16.84 -10.15 8.20
N SER A 796 -17.61 -9.27 8.84
CA SER A 796 -18.72 -9.65 9.70
C SER A 796 -20.03 -9.09 9.14
N CYS A 797 -21.13 -9.80 9.37
CA CYS A 797 -22.47 -9.34 8.97
C CYS A 797 -23.54 -9.83 9.95
N ALA A 798 -24.70 -9.18 9.93
CA ALA A 798 -25.85 -9.62 10.71
C ALA A 798 -26.42 -10.96 10.16
N PRO A 799 -27.12 -11.75 11.00
CA PRO A 799 -27.75 -13.03 10.59
C PRO A 799 -28.70 -12.97 9.40
N ASP A 800 -29.42 -11.87 9.21
CA ASP A 800 -30.30 -11.66 8.07
C ASP A 800 -29.52 -11.43 6.76
N MET A 801 -28.39 -10.72 6.84
CA MET A 801 -27.53 -10.42 5.69
C MET A 801 -26.81 -11.65 5.14
N ILE A 802 -26.40 -12.60 5.99
CA ILE A 802 -25.67 -13.79 5.51
C ILE A 802 -26.55 -14.71 4.65
N SER A 803 -27.87 -14.64 4.84
CA SER A 803 -28.86 -15.38 4.07
C SER A 803 -29.16 -14.76 2.70
N ASN A 804 -28.61 -13.57 2.42
CA ASN A 804 -28.74 -12.89 1.13
C ASN A 804 -27.69 -13.41 0.14
N ALA A 805 -28.12 -13.87 -1.04
CA ALA A 805 -27.22 -14.30 -2.11
C ALA A 805 -26.24 -13.20 -2.57
N GLU A 806 -26.65 -11.92 -2.49
CA GLU A 806 -25.79 -10.79 -2.84
C GLU A 806 -24.51 -10.72 -1.99
N GLN A 807 -24.57 -11.17 -0.73
CA GLN A 807 -23.43 -11.24 0.18
C GLN A 807 -22.30 -12.13 -0.35
N TRP A 808 -22.64 -13.07 -1.24
CA TRP A 808 -21.71 -14.07 -1.79
C TRP A 808 -21.25 -13.77 -3.22
N ARG A 809 -21.65 -12.64 -3.83
CA ARG A 809 -21.17 -12.26 -5.18
C ARG A 809 -19.65 -12.14 -5.26
N SER A 810 -19.00 -11.69 -4.19
CA SER A 810 -17.53 -11.63 -4.15
C SER A 810 -16.89 -13.02 -4.22
N LEU A 811 -17.53 -14.03 -3.61
CA LEU A 811 -17.09 -15.43 -3.66
C LEU A 811 -17.30 -16.01 -5.05
N GLU A 812 -18.45 -15.78 -5.67
CA GLU A 812 -18.72 -16.20 -7.07
C GLU A 812 -17.70 -15.60 -8.05
N ASN A 813 -17.38 -14.31 -7.90
CA ASN A 813 -16.38 -13.65 -8.74
C ASN A 813 -14.97 -14.21 -8.54
N MET A 814 -14.62 -14.60 -7.31
CA MET A 814 -13.35 -15.31 -7.02
C MET A 814 -13.32 -16.68 -7.71
N LEU A 815 -14.46 -17.38 -7.83
CA LEU A 815 -14.54 -18.71 -8.43
C LEU A 815 -14.45 -18.71 -9.96
N LYS A 816 -14.90 -17.65 -10.65
CA LYS A 816 -14.85 -17.55 -12.12
C LYS A 816 -13.49 -17.90 -12.77
N PRO A 817 -12.35 -17.32 -12.35
CA PRO A 817 -11.04 -17.68 -12.91
C PRO A 817 -10.68 -19.15 -12.61
N VAL A 818 -11.11 -19.69 -11.47
CA VAL A 818 -10.85 -21.08 -11.11
C VAL A 818 -11.67 -22.04 -11.97
N MET A 819 -12.94 -21.72 -12.23
CA MET A 819 -13.81 -22.53 -13.10
C MET A 819 -13.33 -22.54 -14.55
N SER A 820 -12.61 -21.49 -14.97
CA SER A 820 -12.04 -21.37 -16.31
C SER A 820 -10.61 -21.91 -16.42
N ALA A 821 -10.04 -22.42 -15.32
CA ALA A 821 -8.66 -22.90 -15.31
C ALA A 821 -8.51 -24.21 -16.09
N GLU A 822 -7.35 -24.39 -16.72
CA GLU A 822 -6.99 -25.61 -17.45
C GLU A 822 -7.26 -26.86 -16.61
N PRO A 823 -7.67 -28.00 -17.20
CA PRO A 823 -8.00 -29.21 -16.45
C PRO A 823 -6.92 -29.69 -15.49
N ARG A 824 -5.64 -29.43 -15.81
CA ARG A 824 -4.47 -29.81 -15.00
C ARG A 824 -3.97 -28.72 -14.05
N SER A 825 -4.58 -27.55 -14.04
CA SER A 825 -4.26 -26.52 -13.05
C SER A 825 -4.67 -26.99 -11.67
N HIS A 826 -3.81 -26.80 -10.67
CA HIS A 826 -4.19 -27.10 -9.29
C HIS A 826 -4.79 -25.85 -8.64
N PHE A 827 -5.74 -26.05 -7.74
CA PHE A 827 -6.26 -24.95 -6.93
C PHE A 827 -6.61 -25.43 -5.53
N ILE A 828 -6.60 -24.47 -4.62
CA ILE A 828 -7.13 -24.62 -3.28
C ILE A 828 -8.06 -23.44 -3.02
N LEU A 829 -9.32 -23.71 -2.73
CA LEU A 829 -10.29 -22.68 -2.35
C LEU A 829 -10.73 -22.95 -0.93
N ARG A 830 -10.81 -21.88 -0.13
CA ARG A 830 -11.28 -21.94 1.24
C ARG A 830 -12.40 -20.96 1.44
N ALA A 831 -13.40 -21.37 2.19
CA ALA A 831 -14.43 -20.50 2.72
C ALA A 831 -14.75 -20.91 4.15
N HIS A 832 -15.04 -19.95 5.01
CA HIS A 832 -15.57 -20.24 6.34
C HIS A 832 -16.74 -19.33 6.66
N LEU A 833 -17.63 -19.86 7.48
CA LEU A 833 -18.75 -19.14 8.05
C LEU A 833 -18.93 -19.58 9.50
N LYS A 834 -18.75 -18.67 10.46
CA LYS A 834 -18.79 -18.99 11.89
C LYS A 834 -19.37 -17.85 12.71
N ALA A 835 -19.84 -18.15 13.91
CA ALA A 835 -20.22 -17.12 14.89
C ALA A 835 -19.09 -16.10 15.06
N GLY A 836 -19.42 -14.81 14.94
CA GLY A 836 -18.54 -13.69 15.23
C GLY A 836 -18.13 -13.68 16.70
N ARG A 837 -17.00 -13.03 16.98
CA ARG A 837 -16.54 -12.83 18.36
C ARG A 837 -17.24 -11.66 19.02
#